data_AF-D3EZ00-F1
#
_entry.id   AF-D3EZ00-F1
#
_cell.length_a   1.000
_cell.length_b   1.000
_cell.length_c   1.000
_cell.angle_alpha   90.00
_cell.angle_beta   90.00
_cell.angle_gamma   90.00
#
_symmetry.space_group_name_H-M   'P 1'
#
loop_
_entity.id
_entity.type
_entity.pdbx_description
1 polymer ?
#
loop_
_entity_poly.entity_id
_entity_poly.type
_entity_poly.pdbx_seq_one_letter_code
_entity_poly.pdbx_strand_id
1 'polypeptide(L)'
;MRRALVVLAIAMALAIAGAVAASLAHAQDTPGPPSPTEQPGPSPTPDTEPDDDEPREPTPGLTPPADSPGPPSPTEEPQPEPSPSPGPDPDPDRPETSPAPERPRDTADLEGFAGDSPMCDEERNAMKLEAGGIAQRNCSRSGSIAQPHPTAHYGLDQNVDIKVTEPETMIAGALHSGSQTVWLGLVYMMRGALAIVELGFSHSLVLSSMAEIRSGIARLKSIFLADSWQVAALTVLGLWGIWMGLVRRKTINTIGGIATAVGLMIGAQVIMINPEGTVGKVATLSNEGALVALGAASTGDVDKPADTFAVAHQRLFTSLVVRPWCALQFTDVEGCMKVQNIKDGPNVSIADVWLSFPSNSPEREKLYDNRKGEPFKLEFTPEKCKRKGWKKLVFDDIASDYSGLGMLGNFSTWACEKWNGPDGSGQRISLRYNDEKAGIRTDATIQSGKGAFTRLGMLALIAAGMVGAIAVLLWIGVRLLLTGVFSLVLILLTPIVFLLAAFGEGGRRSVVAWGQRLLGLLIAKFVFALMLAVVVLIANIIQGLDVGWTSIWMFNIAYWWGLLLKRRELLGFLTLERPASEGGLGLAGSGRGGSGGLSSLYYGWRMANDAFRQVRKPFDMAADAGRNRAARTADKRADRDADAADRADATHERGQDDRGAQTAAIREHDREELGAEASRGRDVATHRDDLRKHRDKQRERRKAEQELKANRARQAALAAKHPPKVPTTAAERKAADEQRALKQREGQLRGKLDAWRNDPSRTKRPVLTNSDPVKGRELDDYISARREEISTLPPEHERNLLAAGIDPDRYRRAGSAEKDALRERSADAMDRSRTLLETATAERPMTERKLRKAWERIDAGPRGTRTRQWAQENREQASRATRDRNAERTREEARRTRQHERERRARRREDEARSRARRGVR
;
A
#
# COMPACT_ATOMS: atom_id res chain seq x y z
N MET A 1 -17.57 -3.24 -34.77
CA MET A 1 -16.46 -3.70 -33.90
C MET A 1 -15.21 -4.15 -34.66
N ARG A 2 -15.23 -5.04 -35.67
CA ARG A 2 -14.06 -5.26 -36.56
C ARG A 2 -13.61 -3.96 -37.23
N ARG A 3 -14.56 -3.18 -37.76
CA ARG A 3 -14.30 -1.82 -38.27
C ARG A 3 -13.76 -0.86 -37.20
N ALA A 4 -14.22 -0.93 -35.95
CA ALA A 4 -13.72 -0.07 -34.87
C ALA A 4 -12.31 -0.46 -34.41
N LEU A 5 -11.96 -1.75 -34.40
CA LEU A 5 -10.60 -2.23 -34.12
C LEU A 5 -9.64 -1.91 -35.26
N VAL A 6 -10.10 -2.01 -36.52
CA VAL A 6 -9.34 -1.57 -37.69
C VAL A 6 -9.15 -0.06 -37.66
N VAL A 7 -10.17 0.72 -37.32
CA VAL A 7 -10.07 2.18 -37.15
C VAL A 7 -9.15 2.54 -35.99
N LEU A 8 -9.20 1.83 -34.86
CA LEU A 8 -8.29 2.07 -33.74
C LEU A 8 -6.84 1.69 -34.09
N ALA A 9 -6.64 0.58 -34.79
CA ALA A 9 -5.31 0.15 -35.24
C ALA A 9 -4.75 1.10 -36.30
N ILE A 10 -5.58 1.58 -37.23
CA ILE A 10 -5.21 2.60 -38.22
C ILE A 10 -4.95 3.94 -37.53
N ALA A 11 -5.79 4.37 -36.58
CA ALA A 11 -5.58 5.60 -35.83
C ALA A 11 -4.30 5.53 -34.99
N MET A 12 -3.99 4.38 -34.39
CA MET A 12 -2.77 4.17 -33.64
C MET A 12 -1.54 4.11 -34.57
N ALA A 13 -1.65 3.46 -35.73
CA ALA A 13 -0.61 3.47 -36.76
C ALA A 13 -0.38 4.88 -37.33
N LEU A 14 -1.44 5.66 -37.54
CA LEU A 14 -1.36 7.05 -37.99
C LEU A 14 -0.83 7.98 -36.89
N ALA A 15 -1.16 7.75 -35.63
CA ALA A 15 -0.60 8.51 -34.51
C ALA A 15 0.89 8.21 -34.34
N ILE A 16 1.32 6.95 -34.48
CA ILE A 16 2.73 6.56 -34.49
C ILE A 16 3.44 7.18 -35.70
N ALA A 17 2.87 7.07 -36.90
CA ALA A 17 3.44 7.67 -38.11
C ALA A 17 3.50 9.20 -38.01
N GLY A 18 2.48 9.85 -37.44
CA GLY A 18 2.44 11.29 -37.22
C GLY A 18 3.46 11.76 -36.18
N ALA A 19 3.64 11.02 -35.08
CA ALA A 19 4.68 11.31 -34.10
C ALA A 19 6.09 11.14 -34.69
N VAL A 20 6.31 10.09 -35.50
CA VAL A 20 7.58 9.88 -36.21
C VAL A 20 7.82 10.98 -37.24
N ALA A 21 6.81 11.38 -38.01
CA ALA A 21 6.92 12.46 -38.99
C ALA A 21 7.17 13.83 -38.33
N ALA A 22 6.51 14.11 -37.20
CA ALA A 22 6.73 15.33 -36.43
C ALA A 22 8.15 15.39 -35.84
N SER A 23 8.66 14.27 -35.29
CA SER A 23 10.04 14.20 -34.81
C SER A 23 11.07 14.34 -35.93
N LEU A 24 10.79 13.79 -37.12
CA LEU A 24 11.66 13.95 -38.30
C LEU A 24 11.65 15.39 -38.84
N ALA A 25 10.49 16.05 -38.85
CA ALA A 25 10.36 17.45 -39.26
C ALA A 25 11.10 18.39 -38.28
N HIS A 26 10.98 18.13 -36.97
CA HIS A 26 11.65 18.94 -35.95
C HIS A 26 13.18 18.80 -35.98
N ALA A 27 13.70 17.67 -36.46
CA ALA A 27 15.13 17.43 -36.64
C ALA A 27 15.73 18.13 -37.87
N GLN A 28 14.91 18.58 -38.82
CA GLN A 28 15.37 19.29 -40.02
C GLN A 28 15.42 20.82 -39.85
N ASP A 29 14.68 21.37 -38.87
CA ASP A 29 14.52 22.82 -38.69
C ASP A 29 15.42 23.44 -37.60
N THR A 30 16.34 22.69 -36.99
CA THR A 30 17.34 23.28 -36.09
C THR A 30 18.49 23.91 -36.88
N PRO A 31 18.63 25.25 -36.93
CA PRO A 31 19.76 25.89 -37.58
C PRO A 31 21.06 25.53 -36.85
N GLY A 32 22.08 25.11 -37.62
CA GLY A 32 23.39 24.79 -37.08
C GLY A 32 24.03 25.98 -36.35
N PRO A 33 24.88 25.73 -35.33
CA PRO A 33 25.50 26.80 -34.55
C PRO A 33 26.36 27.71 -35.45
N PRO A 34 26.32 29.04 -35.25
CA PRO A 34 27.16 29.95 -36.03
C PRO A 34 28.64 29.70 -35.71
N SER A 35 29.47 29.70 -36.76
CA SER A 35 30.93 29.58 -36.64
C SER A 35 31.50 30.71 -35.76
N PRO A 36 32.53 30.42 -34.94
CA PRO A 36 33.07 31.40 -34.00
C PRO A 36 33.74 32.54 -34.79
N THR A 37 33.20 33.74 -34.65
CA THR A 37 33.82 34.96 -35.16
C THR A 37 34.83 35.45 -34.14
N GLU A 38 36.04 35.67 -34.63
CA GLU A 38 37.24 36.14 -33.95
C GLU A 38 37.00 37.48 -33.22
N GLN A 39 37.25 37.51 -31.91
CA GLN A 39 37.20 38.73 -31.09
C GLN A 39 38.63 39.26 -30.87
N PRO A 40 38.91 40.55 -31.11
CA PRO A 40 40.23 41.14 -30.93
C PRO A 40 40.53 41.45 -29.45
N GLY A 41 41.81 41.29 -29.09
CA GLY A 41 42.31 41.36 -27.71
C GLY A 41 42.28 42.74 -27.03
N PRO A 42 42.50 42.77 -25.70
CA PRO A 42 42.40 43.99 -24.90
C PRO A 42 43.69 44.82 -24.95
N SER A 43 43.53 46.13 -25.12
CA SER A 43 44.58 47.14 -24.89
C SER A 43 44.62 47.61 -23.42
N PRO A 44 45.77 48.10 -22.94
CA PRO A 44 46.06 48.24 -21.51
C PRO A 44 45.62 49.58 -20.92
N THR A 45 45.41 49.54 -19.60
CA THR A 45 45.28 50.65 -18.65
C THR A 45 46.46 51.62 -18.67
N PRO A 46 46.26 52.91 -18.32
CA PRO A 46 47.30 53.74 -17.75
C PRO A 46 47.06 54.04 -16.26
N ASP A 47 48.19 54.12 -15.58
CA ASP A 47 48.43 54.45 -14.18
C ASP A 47 47.88 55.83 -13.76
N THR A 48 47.60 56.01 -12.46
CA THR A 48 48.03 57.20 -11.68
C THR A 48 47.88 56.89 -10.17
N GLU A 49 49.00 57.03 -9.47
CA GLU A 49 49.22 56.95 -8.02
C GLU A 49 49.03 58.36 -7.36
N PRO A 50 49.35 58.60 -6.06
CA PRO A 50 48.45 59.22 -5.09
C PRO A 50 48.85 60.68 -4.74
N ASP A 51 48.08 61.36 -3.88
CA ASP A 51 48.63 62.01 -2.68
C ASP A 51 47.58 62.81 -1.87
N ASP A 52 47.94 62.93 -0.59
CA ASP A 52 47.31 63.44 0.63
C ASP A 52 46.82 64.92 0.63
N ASP A 53 45.85 65.25 1.50
CA ASP A 53 46.07 66.17 2.64
C ASP A 53 44.81 66.44 3.52
N GLU A 54 45.10 66.61 4.81
CA GLU A 54 44.31 66.76 6.07
C GLU A 54 43.58 68.16 6.24
N PRO A 55 43.12 68.63 7.44
CA PRO A 55 42.05 68.17 8.37
C PRO A 55 41.09 69.32 8.85
N ARG A 56 39.96 69.01 9.55
CA ARG A 56 39.49 69.67 10.82
C ARG A 56 38.03 69.35 11.26
N GLU A 57 37.96 69.00 12.54
CA GLU A 57 36.91 68.89 13.59
C GLU A 57 35.96 70.13 13.82
N PRO A 58 35.03 70.19 14.82
CA PRO A 58 33.81 69.39 15.06
C PRO A 58 32.58 70.22 15.60
N THR A 59 31.55 69.54 16.13
CA THR A 59 30.60 69.94 17.23
C THR A 59 29.19 70.55 16.90
N PRO A 60 28.20 70.59 17.84
CA PRO A 60 26.89 69.87 17.74
C PRO A 60 25.63 70.70 18.17
N GLY A 61 24.45 70.06 18.33
CA GLY A 61 23.32 70.57 19.14
C GLY A 61 21.97 69.89 18.76
N LEU A 62 21.29 69.10 19.61
CA LEU A 62 20.52 69.37 20.85
C LEU A 62 19.16 70.10 20.68
N THR A 63 18.09 69.30 20.55
CA THR A 63 16.80 69.27 21.33
C THR A 63 15.95 70.58 21.52
N PRO A 64 14.79 70.56 22.23
CA PRO A 64 13.40 70.23 21.82
C PRO A 64 12.41 71.40 22.22
N PRO A 65 11.26 71.24 22.93
CA PRO A 65 9.93 70.58 22.73
C PRO A 65 8.73 71.59 22.82
N ALA A 66 7.49 71.09 23.02
CA ALA A 66 6.29 71.68 23.72
C ALA A 66 5.01 71.77 22.87
N ASP A 67 3.79 71.88 23.40
CA ASP A 67 3.02 71.20 24.46
C ASP A 67 1.57 71.77 24.38
N SER A 68 0.55 71.01 24.84
CA SER A 68 -0.70 71.50 25.51
C SER A 68 -1.84 72.20 24.69
N PRO A 69 -3.04 72.50 25.28
CA PRO A 69 -4.03 71.64 25.99
C PRO A 69 -5.54 72.04 25.80
N GLY A 70 -6.50 71.27 26.36
CA GLY A 70 -7.68 71.85 27.09
C GLY A 70 -9.14 71.78 26.51
N PRO A 71 -10.21 71.98 27.35
CA PRO A 71 -11.47 71.17 27.44
C PRO A 71 -12.80 72.03 27.46
N PRO A 72 -13.97 71.79 28.17
CA PRO A 72 -14.83 70.61 28.56
C PRO A 72 -16.40 70.73 28.33
N SER A 73 -17.16 69.61 28.49
CA SER A 73 -18.57 69.36 29.01
C SER A 73 -19.86 70.09 28.46
N PRO A 74 -21.11 69.81 28.94
CA PRO A 74 -22.00 68.62 28.77
C PRO A 74 -23.46 68.97 28.32
N THR A 75 -24.34 68.03 27.92
CA THR A 75 -25.83 68.16 27.97
C THR A 75 -26.56 66.80 27.91
N GLU A 76 -27.61 66.68 28.72
CA GLU A 76 -28.52 65.55 29.05
C GLU A 76 -29.88 65.72 28.32
N GLU A 77 -30.52 64.68 27.75
CA GLU A 77 -31.87 64.07 28.08
C GLU A 77 -32.63 63.73 26.74
N PRO A 78 -33.80 63.02 26.65
CA PRO A 78 -34.26 61.69 27.11
C PRO A 78 -34.67 60.69 25.95
N GLN A 79 -34.97 59.44 26.33
CA GLN A 79 -35.57 58.25 25.62
C GLN A 79 -36.79 58.51 24.67
N PRO A 80 -37.21 57.62 23.70
CA PRO A 80 -37.49 56.17 23.90
C PRO A 80 -37.42 55.14 22.72
N GLU A 81 -37.56 53.87 23.14
CA GLU A 81 -38.04 52.63 22.46
C GLU A 81 -37.20 51.81 21.43
N PRO A 82 -37.25 50.46 21.51
CA PRO A 82 -36.28 49.56 20.89
C PRO A 82 -36.72 49.05 19.51
N SER A 83 -35.83 49.20 18.53
CA SER A 83 -35.89 48.49 17.24
C SER A 83 -34.91 47.31 17.22
N PRO A 84 -35.22 46.22 16.48
CA PRO A 84 -34.60 44.91 16.65
C PRO A 84 -33.14 44.88 16.19
N SER A 85 -32.30 44.17 16.96
CA SER A 85 -30.87 43.95 16.69
C SER A 85 -30.58 43.52 15.25
N PRO A 86 -29.70 44.23 14.52
CA PRO A 86 -28.96 43.65 13.41
C PRO A 86 -27.96 42.62 13.97
N GLY A 87 -27.79 41.51 13.26
CA GLY A 87 -26.79 40.49 13.60
C GLY A 87 -25.37 41.08 13.62
N PRO A 88 -24.43 40.45 14.36
CA PRO A 88 -23.09 40.98 14.51
C PRO A 88 -22.37 41.05 13.15
N ASP A 89 -21.90 42.25 12.81
CA ASP A 89 -20.96 42.48 11.73
C ASP A 89 -19.69 41.65 11.95
N PRO A 90 -19.08 41.12 10.88
CA PRO A 90 -17.85 40.35 10.97
C PRO A 90 -16.70 41.23 11.44
N ASP A 91 -16.06 40.80 12.52
CA ASP A 91 -14.83 41.32 13.10
C ASP A 91 -13.73 41.47 12.03
N PRO A 92 -13.32 42.69 11.67
CA PRO A 92 -12.30 42.94 10.65
C PRO A 92 -10.87 42.55 11.10
N ASP A 93 -10.68 42.16 12.36
CA ASP A 93 -9.36 41.82 12.92
C ASP A 93 -9.15 40.31 13.14
N ARG A 94 -10.03 39.45 12.63
CA ARG A 94 -9.82 37.99 12.67
C ARG A 94 -8.88 37.57 11.52
N PRO A 95 -7.62 37.17 11.79
CA PRO A 95 -6.72 36.73 10.73
C PRO A 95 -7.31 35.49 10.05
N GLU A 96 -7.57 35.62 8.75
CA GLU A 96 -7.89 34.50 7.87
C GLU A 96 -6.84 33.42 8.06
N THR A 97 -7.28 32.24 8.51
CA THR A 97 -6.47 31.02 8.43
C THR A 97 -6.09 30.81 6.98
N SER A 98 -4.86 31.18 6.61
CA SER A 98 -4.29 30.88 5.31
C SER A 98 -4.46 29.38 5.04
N PRO A 99 -5.07 28.99 3.90
CA PRO A 99 -5.06 27.59 3.50
C PRO A 99 -3.60 27.12 3.39
N ALA A 100 -3.36 25.89 3.83
CA ALA A 100 -2.05 25.25 3.74
C ALA A 100 -1.50 25.36 2.31
N PRO A 101 -0.18 25.57 2.12
CA PRO A 101 0.39 25.78 0.80
C PRO A 101 0.08 24.58 -0.10
N GLU A 102 -0.74 24.81 -1.11
CA GLU A 102 -0.99 23.88 -2.20
C GLU A 102 0.36 23.52 -2.85
N ARG A 103 0.61 22.22 -3.07
CA ARG A 103 1.81 21.79 -3.80
C ARG A 103 1.86 22.50 -5.15
N PRO A 104 3.03 23.01 -5.60
CA PRO A 104 3.15 23.59 -6.93
C PRO A 104 2.79 22.53 -7.98
N ARG A 105 1.64 22.69 -8.65
CA ARG A 105 1.21 21.87 -9.80
C ARG A 105 1.77 22.45 -11.10
N ASP A 106 3.04 22.86 -11.09
CA ASP A 106 3.67 23.64 -12.16
C ASP A 106 4.49 22.78 -13.14
N THR A 107 3.91 21.67 -13.60
CA THR A 107 4.28 21.17 -14.92
C THR A 107 3.04 21.07 -15.79
N ALA A 108 3.08 21.71 -16.96
CA ALA A 108 2.15 21.52 -18.06
C ALA A 108 2.38 20.15 -18.73
N ASP A 109 2.61 19.11 -17.92
CA ASP A 109 2.97 17.78 -18.37
C ASP A 109 1.72 16.95 -18.64
N LEU A 110 1.83 16.10 -19.64
CA LEU A 110 0.89 15.02 -20.00
C LEU A 110 0.45 14.13 -18.82
N GLU A 111 1.04 14.28 -17.63
CA GLU A 111 0.61 13.65 -16.37
C GLU A 111 -0.84 14.01 -15.99
N GLY A 112 -1.33 15.20 -16.35
CA GLY A 112 -2.72 15.59 -16.11
C GLY A 112 -3.77 14.72 -16.81
N PHE A 113 -3.41 14.09 -17.95
CA PHE A 113 -4.35 13.24 -18.70
C PHE A 113 -4.65 11.89 -18.03
N ALA A 114 -3.73 11.38 -17.20
CA ALA A 114 -3.95 10.13 -16.48
C ALA A 114 -4.52 10.35 -15.07
N GLY A 115 -4.49 11.60 -14.56
CA GLY A 115 -4.91 11.97 -13.21
C GLY A 115 -4.14 11.22 -12.11
N ASP A 116 -4.28 11.71 -10.88
CA ASP A 116 -4.01 10.86 -9.73
C ASP A 116 -5.05 9.72 -9.72
N SER A 117 -4.61 8.54 -9.27
CA SER A 117 -5.49 7.39 -9.08
C SER A 117 -6.65 7.82 -8.16
N PRO A 118 -7.92 7.53 -8.52
CA PRO A 118 -9.07 7.91 -7.69
C PRO A 118 -9.05 7.27 -6.31
N MET A 119 -8.23 6.23 -6.08
CA MET A 119 -7.96 5.66 -4.75
C MET A 119 -6.85 6.38 -3.96
N CYS A 120 -6.07 7.28 -4.58
CA CYS A 120 -5.00 8.04 -3.94
C CYS A 120 -5.43 9.46 -3.50
N ASP A 121 -6.48 10.03 -4.12
CA ASP A 121 -6.90 11.43 -3.95
C ASP A 121 -7.67 11.71 -2.64
N GLU A 122 -7.30 11.00 -1.57
CA GLU A 122 -8.17 10.85 -0.41
C GLU A 122 -7.46 11.20 0.89
N GLU A 123 -7.27 12.50 1.11
CA GLU A 123 -7.25 13.07 2.47
C GLU A 123 -8.45 12.58 3.32
N ARG A 124 -9.54 12.07 2.70
CA ARG A 124 -10.69 11.43 3.36
C ARG A 124 -10.66 9.91 3.55
N ASN A 125 -9.94 9.14 2.72
CA ASN A 125 -9.79 7.68 2.95
C ASN A 125 -8.40 7.26 3.39
N ALA A 126 -7.39 8.12 3.46
CA ALA A 126 -6.16 7.81 4.18
C ALA A 126 -6.44 7.42 5.66
N MET A 127 -7.58 7.84 6.21
CA MET A 127 -8.09 7.45 7.53
C MET A 127 -8.83 6.10 7.57
N LYS A 128 -9.23 5.54 6.41
CA LYS A 128 -10.06 4.31 6.28
C LYS A 128 -9.41 3.19 5.48
N LEU A 129 -8.44 3.52 4.64
CA LEU A 129 -7.45 2.57 4.18
C LEU A 129 -6.67 2.16 5.44
N GLU A 130 -7.16 1.14 6.15
CA GLU A 130 -6.35 0.18 6.93
C GLU A 130 -5.29 -0.53 6.05
N ALA A 131 -4.95 0.11 4.94
CA ALA A 131 -4.30 -0.45 3.79
C ALA A 131 -2.86 -0.68 4.15
N GLY A 132 -2.45 -1.91 3.90
CA GLY A 132 -1.08 -2.33 3.92
C GLY A 132 -0.20 -1.24 3.31
N GLY A 133 0.89 -0.95 4.01
CA GLY A 133 1.71 0.23 3.72
C GLY A 133 2.26 0.31 2.29
N ILE A 134 2.06 -0.69 1.43
CA ILE A 134 2.44 -0.63 0.01
C ILE A 134 1.56 0.36 -0.78
N ALA A 135 0.23 0.26 -0.70
CA ALA A 135 -0.67 1.11 -1.50
C ALA A 135 -0.49 2.59 -1.12
N GLN A 136 -0.43 2.89 0.18
CA GLN A 136 -0.19 4.23 0.70
C GLN A 136 1.20 4.78 0.31
N ARG A 137 2.25 3.93 0.36
CA ARG A 137 3.59 4.32 -0.11
C ARG A 137 3.61 4.61 -1.62
N ASN A 138 2.88 3.84 -2.42
CA ASN A 138 2.80 4.07 -3.86
C ASN A 138 2.03 5.37 -4.15
N CYS A 139 0.86 5.57 -3.55
CA CYS A 139 0.09 6.82 -3.69
C CYS A 139 0.91 8.06 -3.32
N SER A 140 1.61 8.04 -2.18
CA SER A 140 2.43 9.17 -1.74
C SER A 140 3.65 9.45 -2.63
N ARG A 141 4.12 8.47 -3.41
CA ARG A 141 5.27 8.61 -4.29
C ARG A 141 4.92 8.89 -5.76
N SER A 142 3.86 8.28 -6.27
CA SER A 142 3.56 8.25 -7.71
C SER A 142 2.14 8.72 -8.08
N GLY A 143 1.31 9.02 -7.07
CA GLY A 143 -0.11 9.29 -7.27
C GLY A 143 -0.89 8.07 -7.79
N SER A 144 -0.35 6.85 -7.68
CA SER A 144 -1.02 5.63 -8.15
C SER A 144 -0.81 4.46 -7.19
N ILE A 145 -1.85 3.66 -6.98
CA ILE A 145 -1.76 2.41 -6.20
C ILE A 145 -0.89 1.34 -6.89
N ALA A 146 -0.81 1.38 -8.23
CA ALA A 146 -0.22 0.30 -9.03
C ALA A 146 1.30 0.38 -9.16
N GLN A 147 1.88 1.58 -9.07
CA GLN A 147 3.29 1.80 -9.36
C GLN A 147 3.99 2.59 -8.23
N PRO A 148 5.20 2.22 -7.82
CA PRO A 148 5.94 2.96 -6.79
C PRO A 148 6.61 4.24 -7.30
N HIS A 149 6.78 4.40 -8.61
CA HIS A 149 7.47 5.53 -9.24
C HIS A 149 6.56 6.25 -10.26
N PRO A 150 6.79 7.56 -10.52
CA PRO A 150 6.08 8.29 -11.57
C PRO A 150 6.25 7.66 -12.96
N THR A 151 5.27 7.84 -13.86
CA THR A 151 5.28 7.18 -15.17
C THR A 151 6.45 7.64 -16.05
N ALA A 152 6.85 8.91 -15.94
CA ALA A 152 8.00 9.48 -16.68
C ALA A 152 9.35 8.81 -16.34
N HIS A 153 9.46 8.14 -15.18
CA HIS A 153 10.69 7.47 -14.76
C HIS A 153 10.90 6.15 -15.51
N TYR A 154 9.86 5.58 -16.11
CA TYR A 154 9.93 4.34 -16.89
C TYR A 154 10.49 4.53 -18.29
N GLY A 155 10.97 5.71 -18.68
CA GLY A 155 11.66 5.88 -19.95
C GLY A 155 12.90 4.98 -20.07
N LEU A 156 13.21 4.60 -21.31
CA LEU A 156 14.48 4.04 -21.74
C LEU A 156 15.54 5.15 -21.71
N ASP A 157 16.73 4.81 -21.25
CA ASP A 157 17.86 5.75 -21.21
C ASP A 157 18.60 5.76 -22.52
N GLN A 158 18.96 6.96 -22.96
CA GLN A 158 19.75 7.22 -24.14
C GLN A 158 21.20 7.52 -23.74
N ASN A 159 22.08 6.51 -23.76
CA ASN A 159 23.51 6.70 -23.51
C ASN A 159 24.31 6.51 -24.80
N VAL A 160 23.77 6.99 -25.92
CA VAL A 160 24.46 6.96 -27.22
C VAL A 160 25.03 8.34 -27.48
N ASP A 161 26.36 8.44 -27.57
CA ASP A 161 27.03 9.67 -27.99
C ASP A 161 26.68 9.94 -29.46
N ILE A 162 25.68 10.78 -29.70
CA ILE A 162 25.29 11.18 -31.06
C ILE A 162 26.34 12.17 -31.57
N LYS A 163 27.31 11.67 -32.33
CA LYS A 163 28.25 12.53 -33.07
C LYS A 163 27.59 12.98 -34.36
N VAL A 164 27.26 14.26 -34.46
CA VAL A 164 26.63 14.90 -35.63
C VAL A 164 27.36 14.60 -36.95
N THR A 165 28.64 14.24 -36.90
CA THR A 165 29.48 13.94 -38.08
C THR A 165 29.29 12.55 -38.69
N GLU A 166 28.57 11.63 -38.05
CA GLU A 166 28.43 10.24 -38.51
C GLU A 166 26.96 9.90 -38.82
N PRO A 167 26.54 9.75 -40.09
CA PRO A 167 25.13 9.56 -40.46
C PRO A 167 24.50 8.28 -39.88
N GLU A 168 25.32 7.27 -39.58
CA GLU A 168 24.86 6.06 -38.89
C GLU A 168 24.38 6.34 -37.46
N THR A 169 25.00 7.29 -36.75
CA THR A 169 24.61 7.65 -35.39
C THR A 169 23.32 8.48 -35.37
N MET A 170 23.07 9.30 -36.40
CA MET A 170 21.80 10.02 -36.57
C MET A 170 20.61 9.06 -36.74
N ILE A 171 20.75 8.02 -37.58
CA ILE A 171 19.68 7.02 -37.78
C ILE A 171 19.44 6.25 -36.47
N ALA A 172 20.51 5.85 -35.76
CA ALA A 172 20.39 5.19 -34.47
C ALA A 172 19.72 6.07 -33.42
N GLY A 173 20.05 7.37 -33.37
CA GLY A 173 19.42 8.35 -32.48
C GLY A 173 17.93 8.54 -32.77
N ALA A 174 17.55 8.71 -34.05
CA ALA A 174 16.15 8.82 -34.46
C ALA A 174 15.34 7.56 -34.12
N LEU A 175 15.89 6.37 -34.39
CA LEU A 175 15.27 5.10 -34.04
C LEU A 175 15.09 4.96 -32.53
N HIS A 176 16.07 5.40 -31.74
CA HIS A 176 16.01 5.33 -30.30
C HIS A 176 15.00 6.31 -29.70
N SER A 177 14.93 7.55 -30.20
CA SER A 177 13.89 8.51 -29.85
C SER A 177 12.50 7.95 -30.17
N GLY A 178 12.30 7.37 -31.36
CA GLY A 178 11.05 6.68 -31.69
C GLY A 178 10.73 5.51 -30.75
N SER A 179 11.74 4.72 -30.38
CA SER A 179 11.59 3.60 -29.44
C SER A 179 11.14 4.07 -28.05
N GLN A 180 11.67 5.22 -27.59
CA GLN A 180 11.30 5.85 -26.34
C GLN A 180 9.85 6.34 -26.36
N THR A 181 9.44 7.04 -27.42
CA THR A 181 8.07 7.53 -27.58
C THR A 181 7.06 6.38 -27.61
N VAL A 182 7.36 5.31 -28.37
CA VAL A 182 6.49 4.13 -28.43
C VAL A 182 6.41 3.45 -27.06
N TRP A 183 7.53 3.26 -26.39
CA TRP A 183 7.58 2.64 -25.07
C TRP A 183 6.79 3.44 -24.04
N LEU A 184 7.08 4.73 -23.86
CA LEU A 184 6.34 5.59 -22.92
C LEU A 184 4.85 5.65 -23.27
N GLY A 185 4.49 5.77 -24.55
CA GLY A 185 3.10 5.71 -25.00
C GLY A 185 2.38 4.45 -24.53
N LEU A 186 3.03 3.28 -24.62
CA LEU A 186 2.48 2.02 -24.09
C LEU A 186 2.34 2.02 -22.56
N VAL A 187 3.31 2.59 -21.83
CA VAL A 187 3.22 2.70 -20.37
C VAL A 187 2.06 3.60 -19.96
N TYR A 188 1.89 4.76 -20.61
CA TYR A 188 0.75 5.66 -20.37
C TYR A 188 -0.58 4.98 -20.70
N MET A 189 -0.68 4.27 -21.84
CA MET A 189 -1.88 3.51 -22.18
C MET A 189 -2.17 2.39 -21.17
N MET A 190 -1.15 1.72 -20.65
CA MET A 190 -1.31 0.72 -19.60
C MET A 190 -1.81 1.35 -18.30
N ARG A 191 -1.24 2.48 -17.88
CA ARG A 191 -1.71 3.25 -16.72
C ARG A 191 -3.18 3.66 -16.90
N GLY A 192 -3.53 4.19 -18.07
CA GLY A 192 -4.92 4.55 -18.39
C GLY A 192 -5.88 3.34 -18.38
N ALA A 193 -5.45 2.19 -18.87
CA ALA A 193 -6.25 0.96 -18.83
C ALA A 193 -6.48 0.49 -17.39
N LEU A 194 -5.45 0.51 -16.54
CA LEU A 194 -5.56 0.20 -15.11
C LEU A 194 -6.43 1.22 -14.38
N ALA A 195 -6.31 2.51 -14.72
CA ALA A 195 -7.17 3.56 -14.17
C ALA A 195 -8.64 3.33 -14.55
N ILE A 196 -8.96 2.93 -15.78
CA ILE A 196 -10.34 2.60 -16.19
C ILE A 196 -10.88 1.38 -15.42
N VAL A 197 -10.05 0.37 -15.20
CA VAL A 197 -10.42 -0.78 -14.36
C VAL A 197 -10.68 -0.33 -12.93
N GLU A 198 -9.79 0.50 -12.37
CA GLU A 198 -9.95 1.11 -11.05
C GLU A 198 -11.24 1.92 -10.94
N LEU A 199 -11.54 2.76 -11.94
CA LEU A 199 -12.78 3.53 -12.03
C LEU A 199 -14.02 2.62 -12.01
N GLY A 200 -13.95 1.45 -12.65
CA GLY A 200 -15.02 0.44 -12.62
C GLY A 200 -15.31 -0.16 -11.23
N PHE A 201 -14.29 -0.20 -10.36
CA PHE A 201 -14.40 -0.65 -8.96
C PHE A 201 -14.54 0.50 -7.96
N SER A 202 -14.13 1.71 -8.33
CA SER A 202 -14.23 2.89 -7.49
C SER A 202 -15.71 3.26 -7.37
N HIS A 203 -16.28 2.96 -6.21
CA HIS A 203 -17.60 3.46 -5.84
C HIS A 203 -17.54 4.98 -5.57
N SER A 204 -16.34 5.57 -5.51
CA SER A 204 -16.11 6.98 -5.25
C SER A 204 -16.63 7.89 -6.36
N LEU A 205 -16.67 7.48 -7.64
CA LEU A 205 -17.35 8.31 -8.66
C LEU A 205 -18.83 8.49 -8.36
N VAL A 206 -19.48 7.46 -7.83
CA VAL A 206 -20.88 7.53 -7.41
C VAL A 206 -21.02 8.40 -6.16
N LEU A 207 -20.17 8.19 -5.15
CA LEU A 207 -20.27 8.90 -3.88
C LEU A 207 -19.87 10.39 -3.96
N SER A 208 -18.84 10.72 -4.74
CA SER A 208 -18.39 12.10 -4.94
C SER A 208 -19.45 12.91 -5.68
N SER A 209 -19.97 12.38 -6.80
CA SER A 209 -21.10 13.00 -7.49
C SER A 209 -22.37 13.00 -6.63
N MET A 210 -22.57 12.01 -5.73
CA MET A 210 -23.67 12.03 -4.76
C MET A 210 -23.57 13.18 -3.76
N ALA A 211 -22.38 13.68 -3.39
CA ALA A 211 -22.27 14.83 -2.48
C ALA A 211 -22.81 16.11 -3.14
N GLU A 212 -22.47 16.34 -4.41
CA GLU A 212 -23.01 17.43 -5.23
C GLU A 212 -24.50 17.23 -5.49
N ILE A 213 -24.90 16.03 -5.91
CA ILE A 213 -26.30 15.65 -6.13
C ILE A 213 -27.10 15.78 -4.82
N ARG A 214 -26.52 15.54 -3.63
CA ARG A 214 -27.19 15.71 -2.34
C ARG A 214 -27.53 17.18 -2.09
N SER A 215 -26.65 18.11 -2.44
CA SER A 215 -26.95 19.54 -2.37
C SER A 215 -28.07 19.93 -3.34
N GLY A 216 -28.05 19.36 -4.56
CA GLY A 216 -29.09 19.55 -5.57
C GLY A 216 -30.44 18.95 -5.17
N ILE A 217 -30.47 17.72 -4.64
CA ILE A 217 -31.65 17.03 -4.15
C ILE A 217 -32.18 17.71 -2.89
N ALA A 218 -31.33 18.22 -1.99
CA ALA A 218 -31.79 18.97 -0.83
C ALA A 218 -32.52 20.25 -1.26
N ARG A 219 -31.99 20.97 -2.26
CA ARG A 219 -32.70 22.10 -2.90
C ARG A 219 -33.99 21.66 -3.59
N LEU A 220 -33.94 20.61 -4.41
CA LEU A 220 -35.13 20.10 -5.10
C LEU A 220 -36.21 19.61 -4.12
N LYS A 221 -35.80 19.02 -2.99
CA LYS A 221 -36.67 18.59 -1.89
C LYS A 221 -37.31 19.80 -1.20
N SER A 222 -36.58 20.89 -1.00
CA SER A 222 -37.19 22.11 -0.47
C SER A 222 -38.21 22.74 -1.44
N ILE A 223 -38.04 22.56 -2.75
CA ILE A 223 -38.89 23.16 -3.79
C ILE A 223 -40.12 22.29 -4.13
N PHE A 224 -39.94 20.97 -4.27
CA PHE A 224 -41.01 20.03 -4.69
C PHE A 224 -41.65 19.24 -3.55
N LEU A 225 -40.93 19.04 -2.44
CA LEU A 225 -41.37 18.18 -1.32
C LEU A 225 -41.87 18.97 -0.11
N ALA A 226 -41.98 20.31 -0.21
CA ALA A 226 -42.67 21.14 0.78
C ALA A 226 -44.19 20.86 0.73
N ASP A 227 -44.65 20.03 1.66
CA ASP A 227 -46.02 19.72 2.14
C ASP A 227 -47.16 19.37 1.15
N SER A 228 -47.17 19.83 -0.10
CA SER A 228 -48.38 19.82 -0.93
C SER A 228 -48.53 18.61 -1.87
N TRP A 229 -47.46 18.08 -2.46
CA TRP A 229 -47.60 17.00 -3.46
C TRP A 229 -47.96 15.64 -2.85
N GLN A 230 -47.52 15.34 -1.61
CA GLN A 230 -47.83 14.07 -0.95
C GLN A 230 -49.32 13.97 -0.65
N VAL A 231 -49.93 15.10 -0.25
CA VAL A 231 -51.37 15.21 -0.07
C VAL A 231 -52.08 14.99 -1.41
N ALA A 232 -51.59 15.62 -2.49
CA ALA A 232 -52.14 15.41 -3.84
C ALA A 232 -52.08 13.94 -4.27
N ALA A 233 -50.95 13.27 -4.09
CA ALA A 233 -50.78 11.85 -4.42
C ALA A 233 -51.74 10.96 -3.61
N LEU A 234 -51.86 11.18 -2.30
CA LEU A 234 -52.79 10.45 -1.44
C LEU A 234 -54.25 10.70 -1.82
N THR A 235 -54.62 11.93 -2.20
CA THR A 235 -55.99 12.23 -2.68
C THR A 235 -56.30 11.53 -4.00
N VAL A 236 -55.39 11.52 -4.97
CA VAL A 236 -55.57 10.81 -6.25
C VAL A 236 -55.69 9.30 -6.01
N LEU A 237 -54.88 8.75 -5.11
CA LEU A 237 -54.90 7.33 -4.77
C LEU A 237 -56.19 6.94 -4.03
N GLY A 238 -56.70 7.81 -3.16
CA GLY A 238 -58.00 7.69 -2.51
C GLY A 238 -59.16 7.71 -3.51
N LEU A 239 -59.18 8.70 -4.42
CA LEU A 239 -60.17 8.82 -5.50
C LEU A 239 -60.17 7.60 -6.43
N TRP A 240 -58.98 7.10 -6.79
CA TRP A 240 -58.86 5.85 -7.55
C TRP A 240 -59.45 4.67 -6.79
N GLY A 241 -59.10 4.52 -5.50
CA GLY A 241 -59.58 3.45 -4.64
C GLY A 241 -61.12 3.44 -4.56
N ILE A 242 -61.71 4.62 -4.39
CA ILE A 242 -63.17 4.83 -4.40
C ILE A 242 -63.76 4.39 -5.74
N TRP A 243 -63.19 4.84 -6.87
CA TRP A 243 -63.71 4.51 -8.20
C TRP A 243 -63.65 2.99 -8.49
N MET A 244 -62.54 2.32 -8.19
CA MET A 244 -62.45 0.86 -8.39
C MET A 244 -63.34 0.07 -7.44
N GLY A 245 -63.52 0.54 -6.20
CA GLY A 245 -64.36 -0.11 -5.20
C GLY A 245 -65.85 0.00 -5.54
N LEU A 246 -66.33 1.21 -5.80
CA LEU A 246 -67.75 1.49 -6.06
C LEU A 246 -68.17 1.15 -7.49
N VAL A 247 -67.41 1.58 -8.50
CA VAL A 247 -67.83 1.48 -9.90
C VAL A 247 -67.53 0.09 -10.47
N ARG A 248 -66.33 -0.45 -10.19
CA ARG A 248 -65.91 -1.74 -10.77
C ARG A 248 -66.21 -2.95 -9.89
N ARG A 249 -66.70 -2.78 -8.66
CA ARG A 249 -67.07 -3.86 -7.70
C ARG A 249 -66.00 -4.96 -7.52
N LYS A 250 -64.71 -4.60 -7.56
CA LYS A 250 -63.58 -5.55 -7.39
C LYS A 250 -62.90 -5.41 -6.02
N THR A 251 -63.66 -5.44 -4.93
CA THR A 251 -63.23 -5.10 -3.56
C THR A 251 -61.95 -5.81 -3.09
N ILE A 252 -61.82 -7.13 -3.29
CA ILE A 252 -60.64 -7.90 -2.85
C ILE A 252 -59.36 -7.49 -3.61
N ASN A 253 -59.46 -7.26 -4.92
CA ASN A 253 -58.30 -6.84 -5.72
C ASN A 253 -57.87 -5.39 -5.43
N THR A 254 -58.81 -4.53 -5.03
CA THR A 254 -58.49 -3.15 -4.61
C THR A 254 -57.72 -3.09 -3.31
N ILE A 255 -58.08 -3.90 -2.30
CA ILE A 255 -57.40 -3.88 -1.00
C ILE A 255 -55.94 -4.30 -1.16
N GLY A 256 -55.69 -5.39 -1.90
CA GLY A 256 -54.32 -5.81 -2.22
C GLY A 256 -53.57 -4.77 -3.04
N GLY A 257 -54.26 -4.07 -3.97
CA GLY A 257 -53.64 -3.01 -4.77
C GLY A 257 -53.22 -1.79 -3.95
N ILE A 258 -54.08 -1.33 -3.04
CA ILE A 258 -53.82 -0.18 -2.16
C ILE A 258 -52.71 -0.52 -1.17
N ALA A 259 -52.77 -1.69 -0.51
CA ALA A 259 -51.72 -2.12 0.41
C ALA A 259 -50.35 -2.23 -0.29
N THR A 260 -50.31 -2.77 -1.51
CA THR A 260 -49.07 -2.82 -2.30
C THR A 260 -48.57 -1.42 -2.67
N ALA A 261 -49.47 -0.52 -3.06
CA ALA A 261 -49.10 0.85 -3.42
C ALA A 261 -48.54 1.64 -2.22
N VAL A 262 -49.19 1.54 -1.06
CA VAL A 262 -48.72 2.13 0.19
C VAL A 262 -47.37 1.53 0.61
N GLY A 263 -47.21 0.21 0.53
CA GLY A 263 -45.93 -0.45 0.81
C GLY A 263 -44.79 0.00 -0.10
N LEU A 264 -45.05 0.17 -1.41
CA LEU A 264 -44.09 0.70 -2.37
C LEU A 264 -43.76 2.17 -2.09
N MET A 265 -44.76 2.98 -1.69
CA MET A 265 -44.58 4.38 -1.34
C MET A 265 -43.69 4.53 -0.09
N ILE A 266 -43.95 3.73 0.95
CA ILE A 266 -43.09 3.67 2.15
C ILE A 266 -41.68 3.21 1.77
N GLY A 267 -41.54 2.18 0.93
CA GLY A 267 -40.25 1.71 0.44
C GLY A 267 -39.46 2.80 -0.31
N ALA A 268 -40.13 3.53 -1.21
CA ALA A 268 -39.52 4.66 -1.91
C ALA A 268 -39.11 5.78 -0.97
N GLN A 269 -39.94 6.09 0.05
CA GLN A 269 -39.64 7.09 1.06
C GLN A 269 -38.40 6.71 1.89
N VAL A 270 -38.28 5.44 2.31
CA VAL A 270 -37.12 4.94 3.07
C VAL A 270 -35.84 5.04 2.24
N ILE A 271 -35.90 4.70 0.96
CA ILE A 271 -34.76 4.86 0.03
C ILE A 271 -34.40 6.34 -0.15
N MET A 272 -35.38 7.24 -0.24
CA MET A 272 -35.15 8.68 -0.39
C MET A 272 -34.67 9.38 0.88
N ILE A 273 -35.10 8.95 2.07
CA ILE A 273 -34.71 9.56 3.34
C ILE A 273 -33.26 9.20 3.69
N ASN A 274 -32.83 7.98 3.37
CA ASN A 274 -31.48 7.51 3.68
C ASN A 274 -30.85 6.76 2.48
N PRO A 275 -30.51 7.47 1.38
CA PRO A 275 -29.92 6.84 0.21
C PRO A 275 -28.56 6.22 0.52
N GLU A 276 -27.76 6.83 1.41
CA GLU A 276 -26.48 6.30 1.87
C GLU A 276 -26.67 4.97 2.62
N GLY A 277 -27.67 4.89 3.50
CA GLY A 277 -27.94 3.69 4.29
C GLY A 277 -28.56 2.53 3.53
N THR A 278 -29.30 2.78 2.44
CA THR A 278 -30.00 1.74 1.67
C THR A 278 -29.26 1.38 0.39
N VAL A 279 -29.08 2.33 -0.52
CA VAL A 279 -28.38 2.12 -1.80
C VAL A 279 -26.88 1.95 -1.54
N GLY A 280 -26.31 2.78 -0.68
CA GLY A 280 -24.89 2.71 -0.35
C GLY A 280 -24.49 1.35 0.23
N LYS A 281 -25.27 0.77 1.15
CA LYS A 281 -24.98 -0.56 1.71
C LYS A 281 -25.08 -1.70 0.70
N VAL A 282 -26.07 -1.67 -0.19
CA VAL A 282 -26.21 -2.71 -1.22
C VAL A 282 -25.05 -2.63 -2.22
N ALA A 283 -24.66 -1.41 -2.58
CA ALA A 283 -23.56 -1.19 -3.51
C ALA A 283 -22.19 -1.46 -2.87
N THR A 284 -21.98 -1.15 -1.58
CA THR A 284 -20.77 -1.55 -0.84
C THR A 284 -20.69 -3.06 -0.73
N LEU A 285 -21.80 -3.76 -0.42
CA LEU A 285 -21.82 -5.22 -0.31
C LEU A 285 -21.54 -5.91 -1.66
N SER A 286 -22.03 -5.34 -2.77
CA SER A 286 -21.68 -5.84 -4.11
C SER A 286 -20.20 -5.62 -4.43
N ASN A 287 -19.61 -4.49 -4.03
CA ASN A 287 -18.22 -4.18 -4.32
C ASN A 287 -17.27 -4.98 -3.42
N GLU A 288 -17.56 -5.07 -2.12
CA GLU A 288 -16.90 -5.96 -1.17
C GLU A 288 -16.98 -7.40 -1.65
N GLY A 289 -18.15 -7.87 -2.12
CA GLY A 289 -18.29 -9.20 -2.70
C GLY A 289 -17.38 -9.43 -3.91
N ALA A 290 -17.26 -8.45 -4.81
CA ALA A 290 -16.38 -8.53 -5.97
C ALA A 290 -14.89 -8.48 -5.58
N LEU A 291 -14.52 -7.60 -4.64
CA LEU A 291 -13.15 -7.46 -4.15
C LEU A 291 -12.73 -8.66 -3.30
N VAL A 292 -13.62 -9.25 -2.50
CA VAL A 292 -13.36 -10.48 -1.73
C VAL A 292 -13.18 -11.66 -2.68
N ALA A 293 -13.99 -11.77 -3.74
CA ALA A 293 -13.80 -12.80 -4.76
C ALA A 293 -12.44 -12.64 -5.47
N LEU A 294 -12.06 -11.40 -5.79
CA LEU A 294 -10.77 -11.08 -6.38
C LEU A 294 -9.60 -11.33 -5.41
N GLY A 295 -9.73 -10.95 -4.14
CA GLY A 295 -8.73 -11.14 -3.10
C GLY A 295 -8.50 -12.63 -2.81
N ALA A 296 -9.59 -13.39 -2.67
CA ALA A 296 -9.56 -14.84 -2.54
C ALA A 296 -8.86 -15.51 -3.73
N ALA A 297 -9.14 -15.06 -4.96
CA ALA A 297 -8.54 -15.63 -6.16
C ALA A 297 -7.05 -15.26 -6.32
N SER A 298 -6.67 -14.01 -6.01
CA SER A 298 -5.34 -13.47 -6.33
C SER A 298 -4.30 -13.62 -5.21
N THR A 299 -4.72 -13.49 -3.96
CA THR A 299 -3.83 -13.50 -2.78
C THR A 299 -4.18 -14.60 -1.79
N GLY A 300 -5.41 -15.12 -1.84
CA GLY A 300 -5.94 -16.04 -0.84
C GLY A 300 -6.30 -15.37 0.49
N ASP A 301 -6.18 -14.03 0.57
CA ASP A 301 -6.59 -13.22 1.70
C ASP A 301 -7.94 -12.55 1.39
N VAL A 302 -8.88 -12.67 2.31
CA VAL A 302 -10.24 -12.09 2.19
C VAL A 302 -10.45 -10.95 3.18
N ASP A 303 -9.53 -10.75 4.12
CA ASP A 303 -9.69 -9.82 5.23
C ASP A 303 -9.37 -8.38 4.81
N LYS A 304 -8.61 -8.19 3.72
CA LYS A 304 -8.16 -6.87 3.23
C LYS A 304 -8.38 -6.64 1.73
N PRO A 305 -9.65 -6.54 1.28
CA PRO A 305 -9.99 -6.45 -0.15
C PRO A 305 -9.23 -5.35 -0.91
N ALA A 306 -9.11 -4.14 -0.34
CA ALA A 306 -8.40 -3.02 -0.98
C ALA A 306 -6.90 -3.30 -1.16
N ASP A 307 -6.25 -3.92 -0.17
CA ASP A 307 -4.84 -4.30 -0.28
C ASP A 307 -4.62 -5.36 -1.34
N THR A 308 -5.49 -6.36 -1.38
CA THR A 308 -5.39 -7.42 -2.37
C THR A 308 -5.58 -6.89 -3.79
N PHE A 309 -6.46 -5.90 -3.96
CA PHE A 309 -6.65 -5.20 -5.22
C PHE A 309 -5.40 -4.38 -5.60
N ALA A 310 -4.86 -3.57 -4.69
CA ALA A 310 -3.66 -2.78 -4.94
C ALA A 310 -2.45 -3.68 -5.27
N VAL A 311 -2.28 -4.79 -4.55
CA VAL A 311 -1.24 -5.79 -4.83
C VAL A 311 -1.45 -6.46 -6.18
N ALA A 312 -2.69 -6.77 -6.56
CA ALA A 312 -2.99 -7.34 -7.88
C ALA A 312 -2.67 -6.35 -9.01
N HIS A 313 -3.04 -5.08 -8.87
CA HIS A 313 -2.68 -4.01 -9.81
C HIS A 313 -1.17 -3.81 -9.90
N GLN A 314 -0.48 -3.79 -8.76
CA GLN A 314 0.98 -3.68 -8.74
C GLN A 314 1.65 -4.88 -9.41
N ARG A 315 1.14 -6.10 -9.22
CA ARG A 315 1.66 -7.29 -9.91
C ARG A 315 1.46 -7.22 -11.41
N LEU A 316 0.29 -6.78 -11.87
CA LEU A 316 0.05 -6.57 -13.30
C LEU A 316 1.00 -5.53 -13.88
N PHE A 317 1.14 -4.37 -13.24
CA PHE A 317 2.05 -3.32 -13.69
C PHE A 317 3.51 -3.79 -13.67
N THR A 318 3.93 -4.48 -12.60
CA THR A 318 5.27 -5.07 -12.51
C THR A 318 5.52 -6.07 -13.63
N SER A 319 4.52 -6.91 -13.91
CA SER A 319 4.61 -7.94 -14.95
C SER A 319 4.63 -7.38 -16.37
N LEU A 320 3.85 -6.34 -16.64
CA LEU A 320 3.62 -5.83 -17.98
C LEU A 320 4.46 -4.60 -18.34
N VAL A 321 4.99 -3.89 -17.34
CA VAL A 321 5.81 -2.68 -17.52
C VAL A 321 7.19 -2.85 -16.94
N VAL A 322 7.32 -3.11 -15.64
CA VAL A 322 8.63 -3.10 -14.96
C VAL A 322 9.55 -4.21 -15.47
N ARG A 323 9.05 -5.46 -15.58
CA ARG A 323 9.83 -6.59 -16.10
C ARG A 323 10.24 -6.38 -17.57
N PRO A 324 9.35 -6.00 -18.50
CA PRO A 324 9.76 -5.67 -19.87
C PRO A 324 10.70 -4.49 -19.96
N TRP A 325 10.54 -3.46 -19.14
CA TRP A 325 11.51 -2.36 -19.04
C TRP A 325 12.89 -2.84 -18.63
N CYS A 326 12.98 -3.69 -17.60
CA CYS A 326 14.23 -4.32 -17.19
C CYS A 326 14.86 -5.12 -18.34
N ALA A 327 14.03 -5.78 -19.13
CA ALA A 327 14.46 -6.57 -20.28
C ALA A 327 15.03 -5.67 -21.39
N LEU A 328 14.37 -4.54 -21.69
CA LEU A 328 14.86 -3.56 -22.67
C LEU A 328 16.15 -2.87 -22.22
N GLN A 329 16.25 -2.57 -20.93
CA GLN A 329 17.35 -1.80 -20.37
C GLN A 329 18.58 -2.63 -20.03
N PHE A 330 18.38 -3.80 -19.43
CA PHE A 330 19.46 -4.62 -18.89
C PHE A 330 19.54 -6.01 -19.49
N THR A 331 18.51 -6.43 -20.24
CA THR A 331 18.36 -7.77 -20.87
C THR A 331 18.21 -8.92 -19.88
N ASP A 332 18.84 -8.82 -18.71
CA ASP A 332 18.63 -9.67 -17.57
C ASP A 332 17.55 -9.09 -16.63
N VAL A 333 16.34 -9.62 -16.76
CA VAL A 333 15.20 -9.25 -15.92
C VAL A 333 15.39 -9.72 -14.49
N GLU A 334 16.01 -10.88 -14.28
CA GLU A 334 16.22 -11.43 -12.94
C GLU A 334 17.23 -10.59 -12.18
N GLY A 335 18.37 -10.26 -12.78
CA GLY A 335 19.37 -9.37 -12.20
C GLY A 335 18.81 -7.98 -11.88
N CYS A 336 18.00 -7.42 -12.77
CA CYS A 336 17.34 -6.11 -12.57
C CYS A 336 16.36 -6.12 -11.38
N MET A 337 15.55 -7.17 -11.26
CA MET A 337 14.53 -7.31 -10.21
C MET A 337 15.08 -7.92 -8.91
N LYS A 338 16.33 -8.42 -8.91
CA LYS A 338 16.94 -9.05 -7.75
C LYS A 338 17.11 -8.02 -6.64
N VAL A 339 16.38 -8.26 -5.55
CA VAL A 339 16.48 -7.48 -4.32
C VAL A 339 17.88 -7.68 -3.73
N GLN A 340 18.61 -6.58 -3.57
CA GLN A 340 19.92 -6.59 -2.95
C GLN A 340 19.75 -6.30 -1.45
N ASN A 341 20.32 -7.19 -0.62
CA ASN A 341 20.38 -6.96 0.82
C ASN A 341 21.57 -6.02 1.08
N ILE A 342 21.28 -4.73 1.20
CA ILE A 342 22.27 -3.75 1.64
C ILE A 342 22.46 -3.99 3.14
N LYS A 343 23.72 -4.21 3.56
CA LYS A 343 24.08 -4.68 4.91
C LYS A 343 23.48 -3.85 6.06
N ASP A 344 23.15 -2.60 5.80
CA ASP A 344 22.58 -1.64 6.76
C ASP A 344 21.43 -0.80 6.17
N GLY A 345 20.77 -1.25 5.09
CA GLY A 345 19.78 -0.46 4.34
C GLY A 345 18.50 -1.23 3.97
N PRO A 346 17.47 -0.53 3.45
CA PRO A 346 16.28 -1.18 2.94
C PRO A 346 16.66 -2.08 1.75
N ASN A 347 16.00 -3.22 1.69
CA ASN A 347 16.06 -4.14 0.57
C ASN A 347 15.52 -3.45 -0.69
N VAL A 348 16.40 -3.11 -1.63
CA VAL A 348 16.07 -2.43 -2.88
C VAL A 348 16.53 -3.26 -4.08
N SER A 349 15.72 -3.30 -5.13
CA SER A 349 16.14 -3.87 -6.41
C SER A 349 16.91 -2.84 -7.24
N ILE A 350 17.64 -3.30 -8.25
CA ILE A 350 18.31 -2.39 -9.20
C ILE A 350 17.26 -1.54 -9.92
N ALA A 351 16.13 -2.15 -10.30
CA ALA A 351 15.01 -1.41 -10.88
C ALA A 351 14.54 -0.26 -9.99
N ASP A 352 14.37 -0.48 -8.67
CA ASP A 352 13.91 0.56 -7.74
C ASP A 352 14.90 1.73 -7.64
N VAL A 353 16.21 1.45 -7.70
CA VAL A 353 17.26 2.49 -7.67
C VAL A 353 17.23 3.31 -8.96
N TRP A 354 17.16 2.67 -10.12
CA TRP A 354 17.13 3.37 -11.40
C TRP A 354 15.85 4.17 -11.62
N LEU A 355 14.69 3.60 -11.25
CA LEU A 355 13.38 4.24 -11.35
C LEU A 355 13.16 5.30 -10.28
N SER A 356 14.06 5.44 -9.29
CA SER A 356 14.00 6.57 -8.34
C SER A 356 14.35 7.91 -9.00
N PHE A 357 14.99 7.88 -10.17
CA PHE A 357 15.37 9.05 -10.94
C PHE A 357 14.60 9.13 -12.28
N PRO A 358 14.32 10.32 -12.81
CA PRO A 358 13.70 10.49 -14.13
C PRO A 358 14.55 9.83 -15.23
N SER A 359 13.91 9.37 -16.31
CA SER A 359 14.66 8.87 -17.48
C SER A 359 15.53 9.97 -18.09
N ASN A 360 16.71 9.60 -18.61
CA ASN A 360 17.71 10.55 -19.13
C ASN A 360 18.19 11.62 -18.13
N SER A 361 18.05 11.38 -16.83
CA SER A 361 18.61 12.26 -15.81
C SER A 361 20.12 12.02 -15.65
N PRO A 362 20.90 13.06 -15.28
CA PRO A 362 22.34 12.92 -15.05
C PRO A 362 22.66 11.95 -13.91
N GLU A 363 21.72 11.71 -12.99
CA GLU A 363 21.85 10.69 -11.95
C GLU A 363 21.84 9.26 -12.53
N ARG A 364 20.98 8.99 -13.53
CA ARG A 364 20.96 7.69 -14.22
C ARG A 364 22.18 7.50 -15.11
N GLU A 365 22.66 8.56 -15.74
CA GLU A 365 23.92 8.56 -16.48
C GLU A 365 25.10 8.21 -15.57
N LYS A 366 25.21 8.86 -14.40
CA LYS A 366 26.21 8.48 -13.40
C LYS A 366 26.06 7.02 -12.97
N LEU A 367 24.85 6.55 -12.67
CA LEU A 367 24.62 5.13 -12.34
C LEU A 367 25.08 4.17 -13.44
N TYR A 368 24.97 4.58 -14.70
CA TYR A 368 25.47 3.84 -15.85
C TYR A 368 27.00 3.77 -15.88
N ASP A 369 27.68 4.90 -15.75
CA ASP A 369 29.15 4.98 -15.82
C ASP A 369 29.81 4.18 -14.69
N ASN A 370 29.24 4.25 -13.50
CA ASN A 370 29.69 3.47 -12.35
C ASN A 370 29.64 1.97 -12.62
N ARG A 371 28.62 1.53 -13.35
CA ARG A 371 28.42 0.13 -13.71
C ARG A 371 29.41 -0.33 -14.79
N LYS A 372 29.94 0.57 -15.61
CA LYS A 372 31.03 0.27 -16.56
C LYS A 372 32.38 0.00 -15.87
N GLY A 373 32.48 0.20 -14.56
CA GLY A 373 33.67 -0.13 -13.77
C GLY A 373 34.45 1.09 -13.29
N GLU A 374 33.92 2.30 -13.45
CA GLU A 374 34.49 3.47 -12.79
C GLU A 374 34.06 3.48 -11.31
N PRO A 375 34.99 3.50 -10.35
CA PRO A 375 34.66 3.42 -8.94
C PRO A 375 33.95 4.69 -8.49
N PHE A 376 32.64 4.57 -8.27
CA PHE A 376 31.84 5.68 -7.78
C PHE A 376 31.50 5.54 -6.31
N LYS A 377 31.75 6.65 -5.61
CA LYS A 377 31.48 6.80 -4.20
C LYS A 377 30.37 7.83 -4.05
N LEU A 378 29.13 7.35 -4.07
CA LEU A 378 27.97 8.17 -3.71
C LEU A 378 28.01 8.45 -2.20
N GLU A 379 28.78 9.46 -1.80
CA GLU A 379 28.87 9.91 -0.41
C GLU A 379 27.89 11.05 -0.17
N PHE A 380 26.65 10.70 0.17
CA PHE A 380 25.73 11.62 0.85
C PHE A 380 26.19 11.75 2.31
N THR A 381 26.97 12.79 2.61
CA THR A 381 27.36 13.10 3.99
C THR A 381 26.53 14.26 4.54
N PRO A 382 25.95 14.14 5.74
CA PRO A 382 25.22 15.24 6.40
C PRO A 382 26.09 16.50 6.60
N GLU A 383 27.40 16.33 6.75
CA GLU A 383 28.37 17.43 6.83
C GLU A 383 28.44 18.28 5.56
N LYS A 384 28.21 17.69 4.38
CA LYS A 384 28.19 18.44 3.11
C LYS A 384 26.97 19.35 2.98
N CYS A 385 25.79 18.97 3.51
CA CYS A 385 24.64 19.89 3.58
C CYS A 385 24.83 21.00 4.66
N LYS A 386 25.74 20.84 5.64
CA LYS A 386 25.92 21.80 6.77
C LYS A 386 26.93 22.92 6.54
N ARG A 387 27.87 22.82 5.58
CA ARG A 387 28.90 23.85 5.36
C ARG A 387 28.32 25.03 4.56
N LYS A 388 28.32 26.22 5.18
CA LYS A 388 27.79 27.53 4.71
C LYS A 388 28.39 28.11 3.41
N GLY A 389 28.93 27.31 2.50
CA GLY A 389 29.60 27.78 1.28
C GLY A 389 29.38 26.89 0.06
N TRP A 390 28.20 26.29 -0.09
CA TRP A 390 27.95 25.30 -1.14
C TRP A 390 27.85 25.90 -2.57
N LYS A 391 27.57 27.22 -2.69
CA LYS A 391 27.48 27.90 -4.00
C LYS A 391 28.78 27.89 -4.82
N LYS A 392 29.95 27.64 -4.23
CA LYS A 392 31.25 27.77 -4.93
C LYS A 392 31.92 26.44 -5.30
N LEU A 393 31.70 25.37 -4.51
CA LEU A 393 32.47 24.12 -4.64
C LEU A 393 31.85 23.05 -5.55
N VAL A 394 30.59 23.22 -5.96
CA VAL A 394 29.92 22.32 -6.92
C VAL A 394 29.62 23.05 -8.23
N PHE A 395 29.64 24.38 -8.25
CA PHE A 395 29.44 25.17 -9.45
C PHE A 395 30.70 25.27 -10.32
N ASP A 396 31.92 25.28 -9.79
CA ASP A 396 33.10 25.45 -10.66
C ASP A 396 33.43 24.21 -11.53
N ASP A 397 33.04 23.00 -11.10
CA ASP A 397 33.35 21.74 -11.82
C ASP A 397 32.19 21.24 -12.71
N ILE A 398 30.97 21.77 -12.50
CA ILE A 398 29.76 21.38 -13.26
C ILE A 398 29.19 22.55 -14.08
N ALA A 399 29.42 23.81 -13.69
CA ALA A 399 28.86 24.97 -14.37
C ALA A 399 29.76 25.57 -15.45
N SER A 400 30.98 25.07 -15.66
CA SER A 400 31.80 25.52 -16.80
C SER A 400 31.23 25.08 -18.15
N ASP A 401 30.41 24.03 -18.19
CA ASP A 401 29.81 23.50 -19.42
C ASP A 401 28.34 23.88 -19.66
N TYR A 402 27.61 24.39 -18.65
CA TYR A 402 26.16 24.66 -18.80
C TYR A 402 25.70 25.90 -18.02
N SER A 403 25.95 27.08 -18.57
CA SER A 403 25.62 28.39 -17.98
C SER A 403 24.16 28.87 -18.19
N GLY A 404 23.23 27.97 -18.57
CA GLY A 404 21.88 28.36 -19.02
C GLY A 404 20.68 28.12 -18.09
N LEU A 405 20.79 27.38 -16.98
CA LEU A 405 19.61 26.91 -16.22
C LEU A 405 19.67 27.19 -14.71
N GLY A 406 18.93 28.22 -14.27
CA GLY A 406 18.73 28.56 -12.84
C GLY A 406 17.86 27.57 -12.03
N MET A 407 17.56 26.38 -12.56
CA MET A 407 16.57 25.43 -12.04
C MET A 407 17.12 24.49 -10.94
N LEU A 408 18.44 24.28 -10.86
CA LEU A 408 19.07 23.30 -9.96
C LEU A 408 19.17 23.74 -8.48
N GLY A 409 18.90 25.01 -8.19
CA GLY A 409 18.95 25.55 -6.83
C GLY A 409 17.85 25.02 -5.91
N ASN A 410 16.66 24.73 -6.44
CA ASN A 410 15.48 24.32 -5.64
C ASN A 410 15.37 22.80 -5.44
N PHE A 411 15.93 22.00 -6.35
CA PHE A 411 15.90 20.54 -6.24
C PHE A 411 16.87 20.03 -5.17
N SER A 412 18.04 20.64 -5.05
CA SER A 412 19.08 20.24 -4.08
C SER A 412 18.69 20.58 -2.64
N THR A 413 17.99 21.71 -2.41
CA THR A 413 17.43 22.07 -1.11
C THR A 413 16.29 21.14 -0.69
N TRP A 414 15.36 20.84 -1.60
CA TRP A 414 14.29 19.86 -1.38
C TRP A 414 14.82 18.45 -1.08
N ALA A 415 15.87 18.02 -1.78
CA ALA A 415 16.51 16.72 -1.55
C ALA A 415 17.19 16.63 -0.18
N CYS A 416 17.97 17.64 0.26
CA CYS A 416 18.56 17.65 1.61
C CYS A 416 17.47 17.71 2.72
N GLU A 417 16.32 18.37 2.47
CA GLU A 417 15.22 18.46 3.44
C GLU A 417 14.47 17.13 3.61
N LYS A 418 14.17 16.44 2.50
CA LYS A 418 13.39 15.19 2.52
C LYS A 418 14.20 13.95 2.91
N TRP A 419 15.53 13.99 2.73
CA TRP A 419 16.44 12.89 3.11
C TRP A 419 16.87 12.92 4.58
N ASN A 420 16.81 14.07 5.24
CA ASN A 420 16.94 14.11 6.69
C ASN A 420 15.59 13.67 7.27
N GLY A 421 15.53 12.45 7.81
CA GLY A 421 14.42 12.08 8.68
C GLY A 421 14.21 13.13 9.79
N PRO A 422 13.03 13.20 10.41
CA PRO A 422 12.71 14.19 11.44
C PRO A 422 13.65 14.17 12.67
N ASP A 423 14.53 13.18 12.78
CA ASP A 423 15.55 13.01 13.80
C ASP A 423 16.94 13.57 13.42
N GLY A 424 17.13 14.09 12.20
CA GLY A 424 18.42 14.61 11.72
C GLY A 424 19.53 13.56 11.64
N SER A 425 19.20 12.27 11.75
CA SER A 425 20.16 11.17 11.61
C SER A 425 20.33 10.83 10.14
N GLY A 426 20.97 11.75 9.40
CA GLY A 426 21.31 11.50 7.99
C GLY A 426 22.19 10.25 7.88
N GLN A 427 21.57 9.12 7.52
CA GLN A 427 22.22 7.83 7.41
C GLN A 427 23.19 7.91 6.22
N ARG A 428 24.50 7.68 6.44
CA ARG A 428 25.46 7.50 5.35
C ARG A 428 25.14 6.19 4.65
N ILE A 429 24.32 6.21 3.62
CA ILE A 429 24.15 5.08 2.72
C ILE A 429 25.34 5.08 1.76
N SER A 430 26.47 4.53 2.18
CA SER A 430 27.54 4.19 1.24
C SER A 430 27.18 2.87 0.58
N LEU A 431 26.57 2.94 -0.61
CA LEU A 431 26.46 1.78 -1.51
C LEU A 431 27.86 1.47 -2.04
N ARG A 432 28.66 0.77 -1.24
CA ARG A 432 29.97 0.29 -1.68
C ARG A 432 29.74 -1.00 -2.46
N TYR A 433 29.60 -0.90 -3.78
CA TYR A 433 29.50 -2.05 -4.69
C TYR A 433 30.89 -2.69 -4.86
N ASN A 434 31.47 -3.17 -3.76
CA ASN A 434 32.73 -3.90 -3.75
C ASN A 434 32.43 -5.39 -3.82
N ASP A 435 32.02 -5.87 -4.99
CA ASP A 435 32.11 -7.32 -5.22
C ASP A 435 32.51 -7.63 -6.67
N GLU A 436 33.82 -7.59 -6.89
CA GLU A 436 34.48 -8.13 -8.09
C GLU A 436 34.24 -9.65 -8.23
N LYS A 437 33.78 -10.33 -7.17
CA LYS A 437 33.51 -11.79 -7.14
C LYS A 437 32.02 -12.15 -7.25
N ALA A 438 31.10 -11.20 -7.09
CA ALA A 438 29.73 -11.40 -7.51
C ALA A 438 29.69 -11.27 -9.03
N GLY A 439 29.99 -12.36 -9.74
CA GLY A 439 30.06 -12.47 -11.21
C GLY A 439 28.75 -12.19 -11.96
N ILE A 440 27.92 -11.28 -11.48
CA ILE A 440 26.77 -10.71 -12.18
C ILE A 440 27.27 -9.48 -12.94
N ARG A 441 28.14 -9.70 -13.94
CA ARG A 441 28.24 -8.74 -15.04
C ARG A 441 26.96 -8.90 -15.84
N THR A 442 25.90 -8.19 -15.46
CA THR A 442 24.83 -7.92 -16.43
C THR A 442 25.46 -7.03 -17.48
N ASP A 443 25.74 -7.59 -18.65
CA ASP A 443 26.41 -6.88 -19.74
C ASP A 443 25.57 -5.65 -20.10
N ALA A 444 26.05 -4.47 -19.71
CA ALA A 444 25.49 -3.19 -20.13
C ALA A 444 25.75 -2.91 -21.64
N THR A 445 26.26 -3.90 -22.37
CA THR A 445 26.56 -3.86 -23.81
C THR A 445 25.31 -3.57 -24.63
N ILE A 446 24.13 -3.93 -24.14
CA ILE A 446 22.88 -3.64 -24.86
C ILE A 446 22.50 -2.15 -24.78
N GLN A 447 23.01 -1.41 -23.78
CA GLN A 447 22.94 0.06 -23.76
C GLN A 447 23.89 0.73 -24.74
N SER A 448 24.91 0.00 -25.24
CA SER A 448 25.82 0.51 -26.27
C SER A 448 25.19 0.41 -27.67
N GLY A 449 25.60 1.29 -28.60
CA GLY A 449 25.02 1.41 -29.95
C GLY A 449 24.96 0.09 -30.75
N LYS A 450 25.82 -0.90 -30.46
CA LYS A 450 25.81 -2.22 -31.13
C LYS A 450 24.57 -3.07 -30.79
N GLY A 451 23.87 -2.79 -29.68
CA GLY A 451 22.67 -3.50 -29.24
C GLY A 451 21.35 -2.93 -29.76
N ALA A 452 21.36 -1.81 -30.48
CA ALA A 452 20.16 -1.05 -30.84
C ALA A 452 19.12 -1.87 -31.64
N PHE A 453 19.57 -2.68 -32.61
CA PHE A 453 18.66 -3.52 -33.39
C PHE A 453 18.01 -4.63 -32.56
N THR A 454 18.77 -5.26 -31.65
CA THR A 454 18.23 -6.26 -30.72
C THR A 454 17.18 -5.65 -29.81
N ARG A 455 17.42 -4.42 -29.32
CA ARG A 455 16.43 -3.66 -28.53
C ARG A 455 15.17 -3.37 -29.31
N LEU A 456 15.29 -2.99 -30.58
CA LEU A 456 14.12 -2.73 -31.42
C LEU A 456 13.27 -3.99 -31.62
N GLY A 457 13.92 -5.13 -31.91
CA GLY A 457 13.21 -6.41 -32.04
C GLY A 457 12.52 -6.82 -30.74
N MET A 458 13.20 -6.65 -29.61
CA MET A 458 12.66 -6.91 -28.27
C MET A 458 11.51 -5.95 -27.92
N LEU A 459 11.64 -4.67 -28.25
CA LEU A 459 10.60 -3.67 -28.05
C LEU A 459 9.36 -3.98 -28.88
N ALA A 460 9.51 -4.36 -30.15
CA ALA A 460 8.39 -4.76 -31.00
C ALA A 460 7.65 -5.98 -30.41
N LEU A 461 8.40 -6.96 -29.91
CA LEU A 461 7.84 -8.14 -29.24
C LEU A 461 7.10 -7.76 -27.94
N ILE A 462 7.68 -6.89 -27.12
CA ILE A 462 7.07 -6.39 -25.89
C ILE A 462 5.80 -5.59 -26.20
N ALA A 463 5.88 -4.68 -27.18
CA ALA A 463 4.76 -3.87 -27.63
C ALA A 463 3.58 -4.75 -28.09
N ALA A 464 3.85 -5.81 -28.86
CA ALA A 464 2.80 -6.73 -29.30
C ALA A 464 2.07 -7.40 -28.12
N GLY A 465 2.80 -7.79 -27.07
CA GLY A 465 2.21 -8.35 -25.84
C GLY A 465 1.42 -7.32 -25.05
N MET A 466 1.99 -6.13 -24.84
CA MET A 466 1.36 -5.04 -24.09
C MET A 466 0.09 -4.54 -24.77
N VAL A 467 0.08 -4.39 -26.10
CA VAL A 467 -1.12 -3.97 -26.86
C VAL A 467 -2.26 -4.97 -26.66
N GLY A 468 -1.96 -6.28 -26.68
CA GLY A 468 -2.94 -7.32 -26.38
C GLY A 468 -3.51 -7.18 -24.96
N ALA A 469 -2.64 -6.98 -23.97
CA ALA A 469 -3.04 -6.79 -22.58
C ALA A 469 -3.90 -5.53 -22.38
N ILE A 470 -3.45 -4.38 -22.93
CA ILE A 470 -4.18 -3.10 -22.90
C ILE A 470 -5.56 -3.26 -23.53
N ALA A 471 -5.65 -3.90 -24.70
CA ALA A 471 -6.93 -4.10 -25.39
C ALA A 471 -7.92 -4.94 -24.58
N VAL A 472 -7.45 -6.00 -23.90
CA VAL A 472 -8.28 -6.80 -23.00
C VAL A 472 -8.70 -5.99 -21.79
N LEU A 473 -7.76 -5.35 -21.10
CA LEU A 473 -8.02 -4.60 -19.87
C LEU A 473 -8.97 -3.42 -20.13
N LEU A 474 -8.79 -2.67 -21.21
CA LEU A 474 -9.72 -1.62 -21.64
C LEU A 474 -11.10 -2.21 -21.95
N TRP A 475 -11.17 -3.33 -22.64
CA TRP A 475 -12.45 -3.96 -22.97
C TRP A 475 -13.22 -4.39 -21.71
N ILE A 476 -12.54 -5.02 -20.74
CA ILE A 476 -13.15 -5.40 -19.45
C ILE A 476 -13.50 -4.15 -18.63
N GLY A 477 -12.55 -3.22 -18.50
CA GLY A 477 -12.71 -1.99 -17.74
C GLY A 477 -13.86 -1.12 -18.24
N VAL A 478 -13.98 -0.92 -19.55
CA VAL A 478 -15.11 -0.18 -20.15
C VAL A 478 -16.43 -0.89 -19.90
N ARG A 479 -16.48 -2.22 -19.95
CA ARG A 479 -17.71 -2.99 -19.63
C ARG A 479 -18.09 -2.86 -18.15
N LEU A 480 -17.11 -2.90 -17.24
CA LEU A 480 -17.32 -2.67 -15.81
C LEU A 480 -17.82 -1.25 -15.55
N LEU A 481 -17.22 -0.25 -16.21
CA LEU A 481 -17.63 1.14 -16.10
C LEU A 481 -19.06 1.33 -16.64
N LEU A 482 -19.37 0.84 -17.84
CA LEU A 482 -20.70 0.95 -18.45
C LEU A 482 -21.77 0.26 -17.58
N THR A 483 -21.51 -0.95 -17.09
CA THR A 483 -22.47 -1.63 -16.19
C THR A 483 -22.66 -0.87 -14.88
N GLY A 484 -21.60 -0.27 -14.34
CA GLY A 484 -21.67 0.64 -13.20
C GLY A 484 -22.54 1.88 -13.47
N VAL A 485 -22.29 2.59 -14.57
CA VAL A 485 -23.04 3.79 -14.97
C VAL A 485 -24.50 3.46 -15.25
N PHE A 486 -24.80 2.40 -16.00
CA PHE A 486 -26.19 2.00 -16.27
C PHE A 486 -26.92 1.56 -14.99
N SER A 487 -26.24 0.86 -14.07
CA SER A 487 -26.81 0.53 -12.77
C SER A 487 -27.12 1.79 -11.98
N LEU A 488 -26.24 2.78 -11.99
CA LEU A 488 -26.46 4.08 -11.34
C LEU A 488 -27.65 4.83 -11.96
N VAL A 489 -27.73 4.89 -13.29
CA VAL A 489 -28.85 5.52 -14.00
C VAL A 489 -30.17 4.83 -13.66
N LEU A 490 -30.19 3.48 -13.63
CA LEU A 490 -31.40 2.74 -13.23
C LEU A 490 -31.78 2.98 -11.77
N ILE A 491 -30.80 3.09 -10.87
CA ILE A 491 -31.05 3.43 -9.46
C ILE A 491 -31.55 4.87 -9.33
N LEU A 492 -31.04 5.82 -10.10
CA LEU A 492 -31.52 7.19 -10.12
C LEU A 492 -32.96 7.29 -10.67
N LEU A 493 -33.34 6.38 -11.56
CA LEU A 493 -34.71 6.23 -12.07
C LEU A 493 -35.69 5.56 -11.08
N THR A 494 -35.21 5.06 -9.94
CA THR A 494 -36.04 4.41 -8.90
C THR A 494 -37.31 5.22 -8.57
N PRO A 495 -37.25 6.50 -8.14
CA PRO A 495 -38.45 7.25 -7.75
C PRO A 495 -39.51 7.32 -8.87
N ILE A 496 -39.10 7.52 -10.12
CA ILE A 496 -40.02 7.57 -11.28
C ILE A 496 -40.69 6.21 -11.49
N VAL A 497 -39.92 5.12 -11.42
CA VAL A 497 -40.43 3.75 -11.60
C VAL A 497 -41.40 3.36 -10.48
N PHE A 498 -41.13 3.79 -9.25
CA PHE A 498 -42.04 3.56 -8.12
C PHE A 498 -43.33 4.38 -8.25
N LEU A 499 -43.27 5.61 -8.77
CA LEU A 499 -44.49 6.36 -9.13
C LEU A 499 -45.29 5.64 -10.21
N LEU A 500 -44.64 5.10 -11.24
CA LEU A 500 -45.30 4.30 -12.28
C LEU A 500 -46.05 3.11 -11.67
N ALA A 501 -45.51 2.46 -10.64
CA ALA A 501 -46.13 1.35 -9.95
C ALA A 501 -47.54 1.66 -9.39
N ALA A 502 -47.79 2.93 -9.05
CA ALA A 502 -49.08 3.39 -8.55
C ALA A 502 -50.16 3.44 -9.65
N PHE A 503 -49.78 3.59 -10.93
CA PHE A 503 -50.69 3.74 -12.07
C PHE A 503 -51.24 2.39 -12.61
N GLY A 504 -51.51 1.43 -11.73
CA GLY A 504 -52.17 0.17 -12.06
C GLY A 504 -51.25 -0.94 -12.60
N GLU A 505 -51.84 -1.89 -13.35
CA GLU A 505 -51.19 -3.14 -13.77
C GLU A 505 -50.02 -2.94 -14.75
N GLY A 506 -50.11 -1.92 -15.62
CA GLY A 506 -49.02 -1.55 -16.51
C GLY A 506 -47.78 -1.08 -15.76
N GLY A 507 -47.99 -0.23 -14.74
CA GLY A 507 -46.96 0.26 -13.84
C GLY A 507 -46.18 -0.84 -13.14
N ARG A 508 -46.87 -1.84 -12.57
CA ARG A 508 -46.23 -2.97 -11.88
C ARG A 508 -45.35 -3.80 -12.82
N ARG A 509 -45.78 -4.01 -14.06
CA ARG A 509 -44.94 -4.69 -15.06
C ARG A 509 -43.67 -3.90 -15.36
N SER A 510 -43.76 -2.57 -15.42
CA SER A 510 -42.59 -1.70 -15.57
C SER A 510 -41.63 -1.80 -14.39
N VAL A 511 -42.14 -1.86 -13.14
CA VAL A 511 -41.29 -2.09 -11.94
C VAL A 511 -40.57 -3.43 -12.01
N VAL A 512 -41.27 -4.50 -12.37
CA VAL A 512 -40.67 -5.83 -12.50
C VAL A 512 -39.63 -5.84 -13.62
N ALA A 513 -39.93 -5.26 -14.78
CA ALA A 513 -38.99 -5.16 -15.89
C ALA A 513 -37.75 -4.32 -15.52
N TRP A 514 -37.94 -3.21 -14.81
CA TRP A 514 -36.86 -2.40 -14.28
C TRP A 514 -35.99 -3.17 -13.28
N GLY A 515 -36.60 -3.85 -12.31
CA GLY A 515 -35.89 -4.65 -11.31
C GLY A 515 -35.11 -5.81 -11.95
N GLN A 516 -35.67 -6.45 -12.98
CA GLN A 516 -34.96 -7.47 -13.77
C GLN A 516 -33.76 -6.91 -14.53
N ARG A 517 -33.90 -5.70 -15.12
CA ARG A 517 -32.78 -5.00 -15.79
C ARG A 517 -31.69 -4.61 -14.80
N LEU A 518 -32.06 -4.06 -13.64
CA LEU A 518 -31.12 -3.71 -12.58
C LEU A 518 -30.36 -4.94 -12.08
N LEU A 519 -31.09 -6.01 -11.76
CA LEU A 519 -30.49 -7.28 -11.33
C LEU A 519 -29.57 -7.86 -12.41
N GLY A 520 -29.98 -7.80 -13.68
CA GLY A 520 -29.16 -8.23 -14.82
C GLY A 520 -27.84 -7.46 -14.95
N LEU A 521 -27.87 -6.14 -14.75
CA LEU A 521 -26.66 -5.30 -14.75
C LEU A 521 -25.74 -5.58 -13.56
N LEU A 522 -26.30 -5.79 -12.36
CA LEU A 522 -25.53 -6.14 -11.17
C LEU A 522 -24.82 -7.49 -11.34
N ILE A 523 -25.53 -8.50 -11.85
CA ILE A 523 -24.94 -9.81 -12.17
C ILE A 523 -23.87 -9.65 -13.25
N ALA A 524 -24.13 -8.86 -14.31
CA ALA A 524 -23.13 -8.62 -15.35
C ALA A 524 -21.85 -7.99 -14.79
N LYS A 525 -21.96 -6.97 -13.93
CA LYS A 525 -20.81 -6.35 -13.26
C LYS A 525 -20.02 -7.38 -12.44
N PHE A 526 -20.71 -8.22 -11.68
CA PHE A 526 -20.08 -9.30 -10.91
C PHE A 526 -19.35 -10.30 -11.80
N VAL A 527 -19.95 -10.72 -12.92
CA VAL A 527 -19.34 -11.64 -13.89
C VAL A 527 -18.08 -11.04 -14.52
N PHE A 528 -18.10 -9.76 -14.90
CA PHE A 528 -16.90 -9.10 -15.44
C PHE A 528 -15.79 -8.94 -14.40
N ALA A 529 -16.15 -8.68 -13.13
CA ALA A 529 -15.17 -8.63 -12.04
C ALA A 529 -14.53 -10.00 -11.79
N LEU A 530 -15.34 -11.07 -11.81
CA LEU A 530 -14.85 -12.44 -11.70
C LEU A 530 -13.96 -12.82 -12.90
N MET A 531 -14.36 -12.43 -14.11
CA MET A 531 -13.57 -12.64 -15.32
C MET A 531 -12.20 -11.95 -15.20
N LEU A 532 -12.16 -10.69 -14.75
CA LEU A 532 -10.91 -9.99 -14.48
C LEU A 532 -10.06 -10.76 -13.45
N ALA A 533 -10.65 -11.21 -12.35
CA ALA A 533 -9.94 -11.97 -11.31
C ALA A 533 -9.27 -13.23 -11.86
N VAL A 534 -10.02 -14.02 -12.64
CA VAL A 534 -9.50 -15.23 -13.30
C VAL A 534 -8.40 -14.88 -14.30
N VAL A 535 -8.56 -13.80 -15.06
CA VAL A 535 -7.57 -13.37 -16.05
C VAL A 535 -6.24 -13.00 -15.38
N VAL A 536 -6.31 -12.20 -14.32
CA VAL A 536 -5.13 -11.80 -13.54
C VAL A 536 -4.48 -12.99 -12.85
N LEU A 537 -5.27 -13.94 -12.34
CA LEU A 537 -4.77 -15.17 -11.74
C LEU A 537 -3.97 -16.00 -12.75
N ILE A 538 -4.50 -16.24 -13.95
CA ILE A 538 -3.80 -17.01 -14.98
C ILE A 538 -2.53 -16.29 -15.42
N ALA A 539 -2.58 -14.97 -15.61
CA ALA A 539 -1.39 -14.17 -15.91
C ALA A 539 -0.30 -14.35 -14.85
N ASN A 540 -0.66 -14.31 -13.56
CA ASN A 540 0.27 -14.55 -12.46
C ASN A 540 0.85 -15.97 -12.46
N ILE A 541 0.06 -16.99 -12.82
CA ILE A 541 0.54 -18.38 -12.95
C ILE A 541 1.58 -18.48 -14.07
N ILE A 542 1.31 -17.87 -15.23
CA ILE A 542 2.25 -17.85 -16.37
C ILE A 542 3.58 -17.19 -15.96
N GLN A 543 3.51 -16.10 -15.18
CA GLN A 543 4.70 -15.38 -14.69
C GLN A 543 5.52 -16.14 -13.64
N GLY A 544 4.96 -17.20 -13.05
CA GLY A 544 5.63 -18.05 -12.07
C GLY A 544 6.29 -19.30 -12.68
N LEU A 545 6.20 -19.48 -14.00
CA LEU A 545 6.88 -20.58 -14.68
C LEU A 545 8.39 -20.33 -14.68
N ASP A 546 9.16 -21.34 -14.30
CA ASP A 546 10.64 -21.32 -14.32
C ASP A 546 11.16 -21.63 -15.74
N VAL A 547 10.75 -20.78 -16.68
CA VAL A 547 11.23 -20.79 -18.07
C VAL A 547 11.82 -19.41 -18.34
N GLY A 548 12.85 -19.31 -19.18
CA GLY A 548 13.52 -18.03 -19.45
C GLY A 548 12.52 -16.92 -19.78
N TRP A 549 12.82 -15.68 -19.36
CA TRP A 549 11.88 -14.56 -19.43
C TRP A 549 11.24 -14.37 -20.82
N THR A 550 12.01 -14.54 -21.90
CA THR A 550 11.49 -14.44 -23.27
C THR A 550 10.38 -15.45 -23.56
N SER A 551 10.51 -16.69 -23.08
CA SER A 551 9.50 -17.74 -23.23
C SER A 551 8.25 -17.41 -22.40
N ILE A 552 8.41 -16.95 -21.16
CA ILE A 552 7.30 -16.45 -20.33
C ILE A 552 6.56 -15.35 -21.09
N TRP A 553 7.30 -14.39 -21.65
CA TRP A 553 6.72 -13.29 -22.39
C TRP A 553 5.95 -13.78 -23.61
N MET A 554 6.46 -14.78 -24.34
CA MET A 554 5.75 -15.37 -25.47
C MET A 554 4.42 -16.03 -25.08
N PHE A 555 4.38 -16.73 -23.95
CA PHE A 555 3.12 -17.23 -23.39
C PHE A 555 2.18 -16.08 -23.01
N ASN A 556 2.68 -14.95 -22.50
CA ASN A 556 1.86 -13.78 -22.23
C ASN A 556 1.26 -13.21 -23.53
N ILE A 557 2.03 -13.09 -24.61
CA ILE A 557 1.50 -12.62 -25.91
C ILE A 557 0.36 -13.53 -26.37
N ALA A 558 0.61 -14.84 -26.41
CA ALA A 558 -0.39 -15.82 -26.82
C ALA A 558 -1.64 -15.78 -25.92
N TYR A 559 -1.44 -15.61 -24.61
CA TYR A 559 -2.52 -15.52 -23.63
C TYR A 559 -3.40 -14.27 -23.83
N TRP A 560 -2.81 -13.07 -23.90
CA TRP A 560 -3.57 -11.83 -24.03
C TRP A 560 -4.31 -11.74 -25.37
N TRP A 561 -3.65 -12.13 -26.47
CA TRP A 561 -4.30 -12.17 -27.79
C TRP A 561 -5.34 -13.29 -27.88
N GLY A 562 -5.07 -14.47 -27.33
CA GLY A 562 -6.02 -15.57 -27.27
C GLY A 562 -7.30 -15.19 -26.52
N LEU A 563 -7.15 -14.54 -25.36
CA LEU A 563 -8.26 -14.01 -24.57
C LEU A 563 -9.06 -12.95 -25.34
N LEU A 564 -8.37 -12.03 -26.02
CA LEU A 564 -9.00 -11.01 -26.85
C LEU A 564 -9.79 -11.64 -28.00
N LEU A 565 -9.24 -12.63 -28.71
CA LEU A 565 -9.90 -13.30 -29.83
C LEU A 565 -11.09 -14.14 -29.36
N LYS A 566 -10.95 -14.87 -28.25
CA LYS A 566 -11.98 -15.75 -27.67
C LYS A 566 -13.01 -15.02 -26.80
N ARG A 567 -12.91 -13.70 -26.64
CA ARG A 567 -13.82 -12.91 -25.77
C ARG A 567 -15.32 -13.14 -26.02
N ARG A 568 -15.74 -13.42 -27.26
CA ARG A 568 -17.15 -13.68 -27.58
C ARG A 568 -17.62 -15.05 -27.11
N GLU A 569 -16.78 -16.06 -27.27
CA GLU A 569 -17.05 -17.42 -26.79
C GLU A 569 -17.07 -17.43 -25.26
N LEU A 570 -16.11 -16.77 -24.62
CA LEU A 570 -16.07 -16.62 -23.16
C LEU A 570 -17.30 -15.92 -22.61
N LEU A 571 -17.79 -14.89 -23.30
CA LEU A 571 -19.06 -14.27 -22.95
C LEU A 571 -20.22 -15.24 -23.13
N GLY A 572 -20.32 -15.96 -24.25
CA GLY A 572 -21.40 -16.93 -24.48
C GLY A 572 -21.45 -18.04 -23.42
N PHE A 573 -20.31 -18.50 -22.92
CA PHE A 573 -20.26 -19.48 -21.83
C PHE A 573 -20.68 -18.90 -20.47
N LEU A 574 -20.29 -17.65 -20.18
CA LEU A 574 -20.58 -17.00 -18.89
C LEU A 574 -21.99 -16.41 -18.83
N THR A 575 -22.50 -15.91 -19.94
CA THR A 575 -23.92 -15.65 -20.13
C THR A 575 -24.55 -16.96 -20.54
N LEU A 576 -24.67 -17.92 -19.60
CA LEU A 576 -25.41 -19.17 -19.79
C LEU A 576 -26.68 -18.85 -20.57
N GLU A 577 -26.61 -19.15 -21.86
CA GLU A 577 -27.52 -18.60 -22.84
C GLU A 577 -28.83 -19.32 -22.59
N ARG A 578 -29.77 -18.63 -21.93
CA ARG A 578 -31.17 -18.95 -22.09
C ARG A 578 -31.38 -18.90 -23.60
N PRO A 579 -31.83 -19.99 -24.27
CA PRO A 579 -32.14 -19.92 -25.69
C PRO A 579 -33.22 -18.85 -25.86
N ALA A 580 -32.80 -17.67 -26.28
CA ALA A 580 -33.65 -16.63 -26.78
C ALA A 580 -34.01 -17.08 -28.19
N SER A 581 -35.21 -17.63 -28.35
CA SER A 581 -35.82 -17.80 -29.66
C SER A 581 -35.68 -16.49 -30.43
N GLU A 582 -35.14 -16.59 -31.63
CA GLU A 582 -34.69 -15.51 -32.49
C GLU A 582 -35.62 -14.30 -32.56
N GLY A 583 -35.03 -13.12 -32.34
CA GLY A 583 -35.66 -11.83 -32.54
C GLY A 583 -34.85 -10.73 -31.84
N GLY A 584 -34.01 -10.02 -32.59
CA GLY A 584 -32.93 -9.19 -32.09
C GLY A 584 -33.30 -8.11 -31.06
N LEU A 585 -32.33 -7.78 -30.20
CA LEU A 585 -32.23 -6.60 -29.31
C LEU A 585 -33.55 -6.04 -28.72
N GLY A 586 -34.49 -6.91 -28.37
CA GLY A 586 -35.78 -6.56 -27.77
C GLY A 586 -35.78 -6.78 -26.26
N LEU A 587 -35.24 -5.82 -25.49
CA LEU A 587 -35.37 -5.80 -24.02
C LEU A 587 -36.80 -5.38 -23.56
N ALA A 588 -37.79 -5.45 -24.45
CA ALA A 588 -39.20 -5.19 -24.21
C ALA A 588 -40.05 -6.07 -25.15
N GLY A 589 -40.28 -7.33 -24.77
CA GLY A 589 -41.23 -8.23 -25.43
C GLY A 589 -42.22 -8.75 -24.40
N SER A 590 -43.38 -8.12 -24.31
CA SER A 590 -44.52 -8.56 -23.50
C SER A 590 -45.14 -9.82 -24.11
N GLY A 591 -44.54 -10.99 -23.84
CA GLY A 591 -45.09 -12.30 -24.18
C GLY A 591 -45.91 -12.85 -23.02
N ARG A 592 -47.23 -12.86 -23.19
CA ARG A 592 -48.26 -13.30 -22.24
C ARG A 592 -48.28 -14.84 -22.16
N GLY A 593 -48.01 -15.39 -20.97
CA GLY A 593 -48.42 -16.76 -20.60
C GLY A 593 -47.27 -17.70 -20.23
N GLY A 594 -47.19 -18.07 -18.95
CA GLY A 594 -46.35 -19.19 -18.50
C GLY A 594 -45.65 -18.92 -17.17
N SER A 595 -46.26 -19.36 -16.07
CA SER A 595 -45.77 -19.34 -14.68
C SER A 595 -44.50 -20.17 -14.41
N GLY A 596 -43.70 -20.50 -15.43
CA GLY A 596 -42.49 -21.33 -15.33
C GLY A 596 -41.18 -20.58 -15.03
N GLY A 597 -41.20 -19.24 -14.93
CA GLY A 597 -39.97 -18.43 -14.76
C GLY A 597 -39.24 -18.65 -13.43
N LEU A 598 -39.97 -18.82 -12.33
CA LEU A 598 -39.41 -18.91 -10.97
C LEU A 598 -38.76 -20.28 -10.67
N SER A 599 -39.30 -21.37 -11.22
CA SER A 599 -38.69 -22.71 -11.05
C SER A 599 -37.35 -22.80 -11.77
N SER A 600 -37.22 -22.25 -12.98
CA SER A 600 -35.93 -22.18 -13.69
C SER A 600 -34.86 -21.40 -12.92
N LEU A 601 -35.28 -20.38 -12.15
CA LEU A 601 -34.41 -19.53 -11.35
C LEU A 601 -33.92 -20.28 -10.10
N TYR A 602 -34.80 -21.06 -9.47
CA TYR A 602 -34.44 -21.94 -8.36
C TYR A 602 -33.49 -23.08 -8.79
N TYR A 603 -33.76 -23.72 -9.94
CA TYR A 603 -32.89 -24.78 -10.46
C TYR A 603 -31.54 -24.25 -10.96
N GLY A 604 -31.51 -23.08 -11.60
CA GLY A 604 -30.28 -22.40 -11.99
C GLY A 604 -29.43 -22.02 -10.79
N TRP A 605 -30.04 -21.49 -9.72
CA TRP A 605 -29.34 -21.17 -8.48
C TRP A 605 -28.78 -22.41 -7.77
N ARG A 606 -29.54 -23.52 -7.75
CA ARG A 606 -29.07 -24.79 -7.15
C ARG A 606 -27.91 -25.42 -7.93
N MET A 607 -27.99 -25.41 -9.27
CA MET A 607 -26.90 -25.89 -10.14
C MET A 607 -25.66 -24.99 -10.06
N ALA A 608 -25.84 -23.66 -9.98
CA ALA A 608 -24.74 -22.74 -9.75
C ALA A 608 -24.06 -23.00 -8.40
N ASN A 609 -24.83 -23.27 -7.35
CA ASN A 609 -24.28 -23.56 -6.01
C ASN A 609 -23.50 -24.89 -5.98
N ASP A 610 -23.95 -25.92 -6.71
CA ASP A 610 -23.24 -27.19 -6.83
C ASP A 610 -22.02 -27.11 -7.77
N ALA A 611 -22.08 -26.31 -8.85
CA ALA A 611 -20.94 -26.01 -9.70
C ALA A 611 -19.87 -25.19 -8.95
N PHE A 612 -20.28 -24.19 -8.15
CA PHE A 612 -19.39 -23.43 -7.27
C PHE A 612 -18.70 -24.35 -6.25
N ARG A 613 -19.39 -25.36 -5.71
CA ARG A 613 -18.76 -26.35 -4.82
C ARG A 613 -17.75 -27.24 -5.54
N GLN A 614 -17.96 -27.57 -6.81
CA GLN A 614 -17.03 -28.38 -7.59
C GLN A 614 -15.80 -27.58 -8.05
N VAL A 615 -15.95 -26.31 -8.40
CA VAL A 615 -14.83 -25.40 -8.74
C VAL A 615 -14.04 -25.02 -7.48
N ARG A 616 -14.68 -24.92 -6.31
CA ARG A 616 -14.00 -24.52 -5.07
C ARG A 616 -13.04 -25.59 -4.53
N LYS A 617 -13.28 -26.88 -4.75
CA LYS A 617 -12.38 -27.96 -4.29
C LYS A 617 -10.95 -27.90 -4.88
N PRO A 618 -10.72 -27.76 -6.19
CA PRO A 618 -9.37 -27.60 -6.74
C PRO A 618 -8.72 -26.26 -6.36
N PHE A 619 -9.52 -25.20 -6.18
CA PHE A 619 -9.04 -23.90 -5.70
C PHE A 619 -8.59 -23.94 -4.23
N ASP A 620 -9.38 -24.56 -3.35
CA ASP A 620 -9.02 -24.77 -1.94
C ASP A 620 -7.77 -25.66 -1.84
N MET A 621 -7.63 -26.70 -2.69
CA MET A 621 -6.42 -27.52 -2.75
C MET A 621 -5.19 -26.78 -3.26
N ALA A 622 -5.32 -25.90 -4.27
CA ALA A 622 -4.22 -25.08 -4.77
C ALA A 622 -3.81 -23.99 -3.76
N ALA A 623 -4.78 -23.36 -3.11
CA ALA A 623 -4.56 -22.39 -2.04
C ALA A 623 -3.93 -23.06 -0.81
N ASP A 624 -4.38 -24.26 -0.43
CA ASP A 624 -3.81 -25.04 0.67
C ASP A 624 -2.41 -25.58 0.31
N ALA A 625 -2.15 -25.95 -0.95
CA ALA A 625 -0.81 -26.30 -1.41
C ALA A 625 0.14 -25.10 -1.32
N GLY A 626 -0.31 -23.90 -1.72
CA GLY A 626 0.44 -22.65 -1.56
C GLY A 626 0.72 -22.30 -0.10
N ARG A 627 -0.31 -22.37 0.76
CA ARG A 627 -0.20 -22.16 2.22
C ARG A 627 0.73 -23.15 2.88
N ASN A 628 0.62 -24.44 2.55
CA ASN A 628 1.47 -25.50 3.10
C ASN A 628 2.92 -25.39 2.61
N ARG A 629 3.17 -24.87 1.41
CA ARG A 629 4.54 -24.63 0.91
C ARG A 629 5.21 -23.49 1.65
N ALA A 630 4.50 -22.37 1.85
CA ALA A 630 4.97 -21.23 2.64
C ALA A 630 5.22 -21.62 4.12
N ALA A 631 4.28 -22.33 4.74
CA ALA A 631 4.40 -22.81 6.12
C ALA A 631 5.57 -23.80 6.30
N ARG A 632 5.74 -24.77 5.39
CA ARG A 632 6.87 -25.73 5.43
C ARG A 632 8.23 -25.05 5.22
N THR A 633 8.30 -23.98 4.45
CA THR A 633 9.55 -23.20 4.31
C THR A 633 9.86 -22.31 5.51
N ALA A 634 8.86 -21.98 6.34
CA ALA A 634 9.05 -21.27 7.60
C ALA A 634 9.44 -22.24 8.72
N ASP A 635 8.79 -23.40 8.82
CA ASP A 635 9.11 -24.46 9.78
C ASP A 635 10.53 -25.00 9.57
N LYS A 636 10.91 -25.30 8.32
CA LYS A 636 12.28 -25.76 8.01
C LYS A 636 13.37 -24.73 8.30
N ARG A 637 13.03 -23.43 8.40
CA ARG A 637 13.98 -22.41 8.86
C ARG A 637 14.07 -22.42 10.39
N ALA A 638 12.94 -22.49 11.08
CA ALA A 638 12.88 -22.58 12.53
C ALA A 638 13.57 -23.85 13.09
N ASP A 639 13.38 -25.00 12.45
CA ASP A 639 14.02 -26.27 12.87
C ASP A 639 15.54 -26.25 12.61
N ARG A 640 15.99 -25.63 11.51
CA ARG A 640 17.43 -25.46 11.24
C ARG A 640 18.10 -24.50 12.21
N ASP A 641 17.40 -23.47 12.64
CA ASP A 641 17.90 -22.52 13.63
C ASP A 641 17.92 -23.12 15.05
N ALA A 642 17.00 -24.06 15.35
CA ALA A 642 16.99 -24.82 16.60
C ALA A 642 18.11 -25.88 16.63
N ASP A 643 18.26 -26.67 15.56
CA ASP A 643 19.34 -27.65 15.40
C ASP A 643 20.75 -27.01 15.43
N ALA A 644 20.86 -25.75 15.01
CA ALA A 644 22.11 -24.99 15.08
C ALA A 644 22.43 -24.52 16.51
N ALA A 645 21.41 -24.27 17.33
CA ALA A 645 21.56 -23.90 18.73
C ALA A 645 21.90 -25.11 19.61
N ASP A 646 21.22 -26.25 19.43
CA ASP A 646 21.48 -27.47 20.21
C ASP A 646 22.89 -28.05 19.95
N ARG A 647 23.44 -27.88 18.74
CA ARG A 647 24.83 -28.26 18.43
C ARG A 647 25.86 -27.30 19.03
N ALA A 648 25.50 -26.04 19.26
CA ALA A 648 26.36 -25.06 19.93
C ALA A 648 26.48 -25.36 21.44
N ASP A 649 25.39 -25.80 22.07
CA ASP A 649 25.42 -26.22 23.48
C ASP A 649 26.20 -27.54 23.66
N ALA A 650 26.01 -28.53 22.77
CA ALA A 650 26.71 -29.81 22.83
C ALA A 650 28.23 -29.73 22.56
N THR A 651 28.71 -28.64 21.94
CA THR A 651 30.16 -28.41 21.72
C THR A 651 30.83 -27.68 22.88
N HIS A 652 30.06 -26.98 23.73
CA HIS A 652 30.59 -26.35 24.94
C HIS A 652 30.86 -27.34 26.07
N GLU A 653 30.03 -28.39 26.25
CA GLU A 653 30.24 -29.39 27.30
C GLU A 653 31.44 -30.31 27.03
N ARG A 654 31.83 -30.52 25.77
CA ARG A 654 32.92 -31.43 25.40
C ARG A 654 34.32 -30.80 25.46
N GLY A 655 34.40 -29.49 25.68
CA GLY A 655 35.66 -28.74 25.70
C GLY A 655 36.22 -28.47 27.11
N GLN A 656 35.56 -28.94 28.17
CA GLN A 656 35.85 -28.54 29.54
C GLN A 656 36.85 -29.44 30.29
N ASP A 657 37.19 -30.62 29.76
CA ASP A 657 38.08 -31.59 30.44
C ASP A 657 39.57 -31.48 30.06
N ASP A 658 39.92 -30.76 28.99
CA ASP A 658 41.32 -30.65 28.55
C ASP A 658 41.81 -29.21 28.63
N ARG A 659 42.25 -28.78 29.82
CA ARG A 659 43.44 -27.92 30.07
C ARG A 659 43.49 -27.45 31.52
N GLY A 660 44.13 -28.27 32.35
CA GLY A 660 44.74 -27.83 33.60
C GLY A 660 45.95 -26.92 33.36
N ALA A 661 46.18 -26.04 34.34
CA ALA A 661 47.39 -25.24 34.56
C ALA A 661 47.69 -24.06 33.61
N GLN A 662 46.84 -23.03 33.61
CA GLN A 662 47.35 -21.63 33.51
C GLN A 662 46.38 -20.51 33.92
N THR A 663 45.14 -20.82 34.29
CA THR A 663 44.11 -19.80 34.53
C THR A 663 43.60 -19.81 35.97
N ALA A 664 44.45 -19.60 36.96
CA ALA A 664 43.97 -19.44 38.35
C ALA A 664 43.50 -18.00 38.64
N ALA A 665 44.18 -16.97 38.12
CA ALA A 665 43.84 -15.56 38.40
C ALA A 665 42.80 -14.97 37.42
N ILE A 666 42.76 -15.43 36.17
CA ILE A 666 41.74 -15.01 35.18
C ILE A 666 40.38 -15.66 35.47
N ARG A 667 40.37 -16.81 36.15
CA ARG A 667 39.14 -17.58 36.46
C ARG A 667 38.22 -16.91 37.46
N GLU A 668 38.68 -15.93 38.25
CA GLU A 668 37.84 -15.28 39.26
C GLU A 668 37.05 -14.12 38.63
N HIS A 669 37.69 -13.30 37.79
CA HIS A 669 37.03 -12.27 37.00
C HIS A 669 36.12 -12.87 35.91
N ASP A 670 36.58 -13.91 35.20
CA ASP A 670 35.76 -14.60 34.22
C ASP A 670 34.60 -15.37 34.86
N ARG A 671 34.70 -15.79 36.14
CA ARG A 671 33.56 -16.44 36.83
C ARG A 671 32.43 -15.46 37.13
N GLU A 672 32.75 -14.21 37.48
CA GLU A 672 31.73 -13.18 37.67
C GLU A 672 31.11 -12.74 36.35
N GLU A 673 31.91 -12.61 35.28
CA GLU A 673 31.42 -12.26 33.95
C GLU A 673 30.61 -13.39 33.28
N LEU A 674 31.08 -14.64 33.37
CA LEU A 674 30.34 -15.83 32.90
C LEU A 674 29.10 -16.10 33.76
N GLY A 675 29.12 -15.76 35.05
CA GLY A 675 27.94 -15.79 35.92
C GLY A 675 26.88 -14.79 35.47
N ALA A 676 27.30 -13.57 35.12
CA ALA A 676 26.44 -12.53 34.58
C ALA A 676 25.90 -12.90 33.18
N GLU A 677 26.71 -13.49 32.29
CA GLU A 677 26.27 -13.96 30.97
C GLU A 677 25.33 -15.18 31.06
N ALA A 678 25.61 -16.14 31.95
CA ALA A 678 24.73 -17.29 32.20
C ALA A 678 23.39 -16.86 32.83
N SER A 679 23.34 -15.74 33.56
CA SER A 679 22.08 -15.16 34.03
C SER A 679 21.29 -14.49 32.90
N ARG A 680 21.96 -13.75 32.00
CA ARG A 680 21.31 -13.14 30.82
C ARG A 680 20.80 -14.17 29.81
N GLY A 681 21.53 -15.26 29.61
CA GLY A 681 21.08 -16.38 28.77
C GLY A 681 19.81 -17.03 29.32
N ARG A 682 19.71 -17.19 30.64
CA ARG A 682 18.49 -17.67 31.32
C ARG A 682 17.33 -16.68 31.22
N ASP A 683 17.58 -15.38 31.26
CA ASP A 683 16.55 -14.35 31.10
C ASP A 683 15.98 -14.29 29.67
N VAL A 684 16.83 -14.47 28.65
CA VAL A 684 16.38 -14.53 27.25
C VAL A 684 15.63 -15.83 26.98
N ALA A 685 16.08 -16.96 27.55
CA ALA A 685 15.39 -18.24 27.44
C ALA A 685 14.01 -18.19 28.11
N THR A 686 13.91 -17.64 29.33
CA THR A 686 12.63 -17.47 30.03
C THR A 686 11.68 -16.54 29.30
N HIS A 687 12.16 -15.41 28.75
CA HIS A 687 11.34 -14.52 27.94
C HIS A 687 10.81 -15.19 26.66
N ARG A 688 11.64 -16.02 26.02
CA ARG A 688 11.25 -16.78 24.82
C ARG A 688 10.22 -17.86 25.15
N ASP A 689 10.37 -18.52 26.29
CA ASP A 689 9.40 -19.49 26.78
C ASP A 689 8.07 -18.84 27.16
N ASP A 690 8.08 -17.63 27.71
CA ASP A 690 6.85 -16.89 28.00
C ASP A 690 6.12 -16.47 26.72
N LEU A 691 6.84 -16.06 25.68
CA LEU A 691 6.25 -15.79 24.35
C LEU A 691 5.68 -17.06 23.70
N ARG A 692 6.34 -18.21 23.86
CA ARG A 692 5.82 -19.52 23.40
C ARG A 692 4.53 -19.87 24.14
N LYS A 693 4.54 -19.80 25.47
CA LYS A 693 3.34 -20.00 26.31
C LYS A 693 2.21 -19.08 25.88
N HIS A 694 2.48 -17.81 25.59
CA HIS A 694 1.47 -16.86 25.13
C HIS A 694 0.87 -17.20 23.75
N ARG A 695 1.69 -17.69 22.82
CA ARG A 695 1.23 -18.14 21.49
C ARG A 695 0.40 -19.42 21.58
N ASP A 696 0.79 -20.35 22.43
CA ASP A 696 0.04 -21.59 22.65
C ASP A 696 -1.30 -21.30 23.33
N LYS A 697 -1.30 -20.38 24.32
CA LYS A 697 -2.49 -19.77 24.91
C LYS A 697 -3.49 -19.26 23.86
N GLN A 698 -3.00 -18.51 22.88
CA GLN A 698 -3.81 -17.96 21.79
C GLN A 698 -4.35 -19.05 20.85
N ARG A 699 -3.57 -20.10 20.57
CA ARG A 699 -3.99 -21.23 19.75
C ARG A 699 -5.11 -22.02 20.41
N GLU A 700 -5.01 -22.29 21.71
CA GLU A 700 -6.07 -22.97 22.46
C GLU A 700 -7.38 -22.19 22.47
N ARG A 701 -7.30 -20.86 22.64
CA ARG A 701 -8.48 -20.00 22.57
C ARG A 701 -9.18 -20.09 21.20
N ARG A 702 -8.42 -20.01 20.10
CA ARG A 702 -8.99 -20.12 18.75
C ARG A 702 -9.66 -21.48 18.52
N LYS A 703 -9.05 -22.56 19.02
CA LYS A 703 -9.65 -23.91 18.97
C LYS A 703 -10.97 -23.96 19.76
N ALA A 704 -11.00 -23.39 20.97
CA ALA A 704 -12.21 -23.35 21.78
C ALA A 704 -13.35 -22.53 21.12
N GLU A 705 -13.03 -21.39 20.50
CA GLU A 705 -14.01 -20.57 19.76
C GLU A 705 -14.54 -21.30 18.52
N GLN A 706 -13.68 -22.02 17.79
CA GLN A 706 -14.11 -22.84 16.64
C GLN A 706 -14.97 -24.03 17.06
N GLU A 707 -14.61 -24.75 18.13
CA GLU A 707 -15.44 -25.84 18.68
C GLU A 707 -16.80 -25.35 19.15
N LEU A 708 -16.86 -24.18 19.77
CA LEU A 708 -18.12 -23.56 20.20
C LEU A 708 -19.02 -23.25 19.00
N LYS A 709 -18.47 -22.66 17.93
CA LYS A 709 -19.21 -22.41 16.68
C LYS A 709 -19.70 -23.71 16.03
N ALA A 710 -18.86 -24.74 15.98
CA ALA A 710 -19.21 -26.04 15.43
C ALA A 710 -20.33 -26.73 16.22
N ASN A 711 -20.28 -26.67 17.56
CA ASN A 711 -21.31 -27.24 18.42
C ASN A 711 -22.65 -26.51 18.26
N ARG A 712 -22.64 -25.17 18.13
CA ARG A 712 -23.87 -24.39 17.83
C ARG A 712 -24.49 -24.75 16.48
N ALA A 713 -23.66 -24.94 15.45
CA ALA A 713 -24.14 -25.38 14.14
C ALA A 713 -24.77 -26.78 14.20
N ARG A 714 -24.16 -27.72 14.95
CA ARG A 714 -24.73 -29.07 15.18
C ARG A 714 -26.04 -29.01 15.95
N GLN A 715 -26.12 -28.20 17.00
CA GLN A 715 -27.38 -28.00 17.74
C GLN A 715 -28.49 -27.43 16.83
N ALA A 716 -28.18 -26.44 16.00
CA ALA A 716 -29.14 -25.87 15.05
C ALA A 716 -29.62 -26.91 14.02
N ALA A 717 -28.72 -27.75 13.50
CA ALA A 717 -29.06 -28.82 12.57
C ALA A 717 -29.93 -29.92 13.22
N LEU A 718 -29.66 -30.29 14.48
CA LEU A 718 -30.48 -31.24 15.23
C LEU A 718 -31.86 -30.67 15.55
N ALA A 719 -31.94 -29.40 15.95
CA ALA A 719 -33.20 -28.70 16.22
C ALA A 719 -34.08 -28.58 14.96
N ALA A 720 -33.47 -28.37 13.78
CA ALA A 720 -34.20 -28.36 12.51
C ALA A 720 -34.76 -29.73 12.12
N LYS A 721 -34.09 -30.83 12.51
CA LYS A 721 -34.53 -32.20 12.22
C LYS A 721 -35.60 -32.70 13.17
N HIS A 722 -35.58 -32.28 14.43
CA HIS A 722 -36.46 -32.78 15.48
C HIS A 722 -37.10 -31.61 16.23
N PRO A 723 -38.25 -31.09 15.76
CA PRO A 723 -39.00 -30.07 16.50
C PRO A 723 -39.48 -30.64 17.83
N PRO A 724 -39.64 -29.82 18.88
CA PRO A 724 -39.92 -30.29 20.23
C PRO A 724 -41.32 -30.93 20.31
N LYS A 725 -41.35 -32.25 20.17
CA LYS A 725 -42.45 -33.12 20.61
C LYS A 725 -41.91 -34.03 21.70
N VAL A 726 -42.74 -34.42 22.66
CA VAL A 726 -42.35 -35.32 23.76
C VAL A 726 -41.79 -36.61 23.14
N PRO A 727 -40.55 -37.03 23.48
CA PRO A 727 -39.91 -38.17 22.82
C PRO A 727 -40.63 -39.47 23.20
N THR A 728 -41.33 -40.08 22.25
CA THR A 728 -42.07 -41.33 22.44
C THR A 728 -41.27 -42.55 21.98
N THR A 729 -40.25 -42.36 21.14
CA THR A 729 -39.44 -43.45 20.56
C THR A 729 -38.00 -43.50 21.12
N ALA A 730 -37.39 -44.69 21.07
CA ALA A 730 -35.99 -44.87 21.50
C ALA A 730 -34.99 -44.01 20.70
N ALA A 731 -35.27 -43.76 19.41
CA ALA A 731 -34.46 -42.89 18.57
C ALA A 731 -34.52 -41.42 19.03
N GLU A 732 -35.70 -40.94 19.43
CA GLU A 732 -35.87 -39.58 19.95
C GLU A 732 -35.21 -39.41 21.32
N ARG A 733 -35.20 -40.45 22.17
CA ARG A 733 -34.44 -40.43 23.44
C ARG A 733 -32.94 -40.25 23.19
N LYS A 734 -32.38 -40.99 22.23
CA LYS A 734 -30.97 -40.86 21.84
C LYS A 734 -30.63 -39.47 21.30
N ALA A 735 -31.50 -38.88 20.47
CA ALA A 735 -31.34 -37.53 19.96
C ALA A 735 -31.43 -36.46 21.08
N ALA A 736 -32.32 -36.65 22.04
CA ALA A 736 -32.44 -35.79 23.21
C ALA A 736 -31.18 -35.86 24.11
N ASP A 737 -30.61 -37.04 24.30
CA ASP A 737 -29.36 -37.22 25.05
C ASP A 737 -28.16 -36.61 24.33
N GLU A 738 -28.10 -36.71 23.00
CA GLU A 738 -27.07 -36.03 22.19
C GLU A 738 -27.19 -34.49 22.29
N GLN A 739 -28.41 -33.95 22.26
CA GLN A 739 -28.66 -32.53 22.49
C GLN A 739 -28.22 -32.08 23.89
N ARG A 740 -28.45 -32.89 24.93
CA ARG A 740 -28.00 -32.62 26.30
C ARG A 740 -26.48 -32.61 26.41
N ALA A 741 -25.80 -33.57 25.79
CA ALA A 741 -24.34 -33.65 25.75
C ALA A 741 -23.72 -32.43 25.03
N LEU A 742 -24.30 -31.99 23.91
CA LEU A 742 -23.84 -30.80 23.19
C LEU A 742 -24.03 -29.51 24.00
N LYS A 743 -25.13 -29.38 24.75
CA LYS A 743 -25.36 -28.24 25.65
C LYS A 743 -24.37 -28.21 26.81
N GLN A 744 -24.08 -29.36 27.43
CA GLN A 744 -23.06 -29.46 28.48
C GLN A 744 -21.68 -29.06 27.96
N ARG A 745 -21.29 -29.53 26.76
CA ARG A 745 -20.00 -29.18 26.14
C ARG A 745 -19.91 -27.70 25.77
N GLU A 746 -21.01 -27.09 25.31
CA GLU A 746 -21.08 -25.63 25.10
C GLU A 746 -20.87 -24.88 26.42
N GLY A 747 -21.50 -25.30 27.51
CA GLY A 747 -21.29 -24.72 28.84
C GLY A 747 -19.83 -24.78 29.31
N GLN A 748 -19.16 -25.92 29.12
CA GLN A 748 -17.74 -26.08 29.44
C GLN A 748 -16.83 -25.16 28.62
N LEU A 749 -17.08 -25.05 27.30
CA LEU A 749 -16.30 -24.17 26.43
C LEU A 749 -16.51 -22.70 26.77
N ARG A 750 -17.75 -22.30 27.09
CA ARG A 750 -18.07 -20.95 27.59
C ARG A 750 -17.33 -20.66 28.90
N GLY A 751 -17.40 -21.56 29.87
CA GLY A 751 -16.69 -21.41 31.14
C GLY A 751 -15.17 -21.25 30.96
N LYS A 752 -14.56 -22.02 30.05
CA LYS A 752 -13.15 -21.82 29.68
C LYS A 752 -12.93 -20.42 29.10
N LEU A 753 -13.72 -19.99 28.12
CA LEU A 753 -13.63 -18.67 27.48
C LEU A 753 -13.85 -17.50 28.46
N ASP A 754 -14.72 -17.67 29.45
CA ASP A 754 -14.95 -16.67 30.48
C ASP A 754 -13.81 -16.64 31.50
N ALA A 755 -13.25 -17.79 31.88
CA ALA A 755 -12.00 -17.84 32.66
C ALA A 755 -10.82 -17.18 31.92
N TRP A 756 -10.74 -17.35 30.59
CA TRP A 756 -9.79 -16.65 29.72
C TRP A 756 -10.00 -15.13 29.70
N ARG A 757 -11.25 -14.69 29.74
CA ARG A 757 -11.62 -13.26 29.72
C ARG A 757 -11.35 -12.61 31.08
N ASN A 758 -11.55 -13.35 32.16
CA ASN A 758 -11.42 -12.87 33.54
C ASN A 758 -10.02 -13.12 34.14
N ASP A 759 -9.05 -13.57 33.36
CA ASP A 759 -7.66 -13.77 33.81
C ASP A 759 -7.08 -12.43 34.33
N PRO A 760 -6.84 -12.29 35.65
CA PRO A 760 -6.46 -11.03 36.28
C PRO A 760 -5.08 -10.52 35.86
N SER A 761 -4.27 -11.35 35.19
CA SER A 761 -3.02 -10.91 34.56
C SER A 761 -3.24 -9.95 33.38
N ARG A 762 -4.48 -9.85 32.86
CA ARG A 762 -4.86 -8.91 31.79
C ARG A 762 -5.42 -7.58 32.29
N THR A 763 -6.17 -7.56 33.39
CA THR A 763 -6.88 -6.35 33.86
C THR A 763 -5.96 -5.24 34.36
N LYS A 764 -4.65 -5.50 34.55
CA LYS A 764 -3.66 -4.48 34.95
C LYS A 764 -2.85 -3.88 33.81
N ARG A 765 -2.99 -4.36 32.56
CA ARG A 765 -2.43 -3.70 31.38
C ARG A 765 -3.60 -3.13 30.57
N PRO A 766 -3.86 -1.81 30.58
CA PRO A 766 -4.54 -1.21 29.45
C PRO A 766 -3.65 -1.50 28.25
N VAL A 767 -4.04 -2.51 27.46
CA VAL A 767 -3.45 -2.75 26.16
C VAL A 767 -3.96 -1.60 25.30
N LEU A 768 -3.23 -0.48 25.33
CA LEU A 768 -3.19 0.45 24.22
C LEU A 768 -2.67 -0.35 23.04
N THR A 769 -3.58 -0.97 22.29
CA THR A 769 -3.26 -1.37 20.92
C THR A 769 -2.89 -0.08 20.20
N ASN A 770 -1.72 -0.04 19.60
CA ASN A 770 -1.08 1.11 18.93
C ASN A 770 -1.92 1.79 17.80
N SER A 771 -3.21 1.53 17.69
CA SER A 771 -4.02 1.81 16.49
C SER A 771 -5.32 2.57 16.73
N ASP A 772 -5.77 2.78 17.97
CA ASP A 772 -6.90 3.68 18.23
C ASP A 772 -6.36 5.03 18.70
N PRO A 773 -6.70 6.16 18.06
CA PRO A 773 -6.31 7.47 18.55
C PRO A 773 -6.97 7.66 19.92
N VAL A 774 -6.13 7.78 20.95
CA VAL A 774 -6.56 8.12 22.31
C VAL A 774 -7.38 9.39 22.21
N LYS A 775 -8.67 9.33 22.56
CA LYS A 775 -9.53 10.52 22.53
C LYS A 775 -8.92 11.55 23.47
N GLY A 776 -8.96 12.84 23.11
CA GLY A 776 -8.31 13.90 23.91
C GLY A 776 -8.61 13.80 25.41
N ARG A 777 -9.86 13.52 25.77
CA ARG A 777 -10.28 13.31 27.17
C ARG A 777 -9.59 12.11 27.85
N GLU A 778 -9.40 10.99 27.16
CA GLU A 778 -8.72 9.81 27.71
C GLU A 778 -7.21 10.06 27.89
N LEU A 779 -6.61 10.89 27.02
CA LEU A 779 -5.21 11.30 27.14
C LEU A 779 -5.03 12.25 28.33
N ASP A 780 -5.94 13.20 28.52
CA ASP A 780 -5.93 14.14 29.64
C ASP A 780 -6.13 13.41 30.99
N ASP A 781 -7.04 12.44 31.04
CA ASP A 781 -7.26 11.57 32.21
C ASP A 781 -6.00 10.75 32.53
N TYR A 782 -5.32 10.21 31.50
CA TYR A 782 -4.07 9.48 31.68
C TYR A 782 -2.92 10.39 32.16
N ILE A 783 -2.76 11.57 31.57
CA ILE A 783 -1.74 12.56 31.95
C ILE A 783 -1.93 12.97 33.42
N SER A 784 -3.17 13.20 33.83
CA SER A 784 -3.53 13.59 35.20
C SER A 784 -3.24 12.47 36.19
N ALA A 785 -3.71 11.24 35.92
CA ALA A 785 -3.44 10.07 36.75
C ALA A 785 -1.95 9.78 36.87
N ARG A 786 -1.19 9.89 35.76
CA ARG A 786 0.24 9.61 35.76
C ARG A 786 1.04 10.66 36.54
N ARG A 787 0.60 11.93 36.52
CA ARG A 787 1.20 13.00 37.32
C ARG A 787 1.03 12.75 38.81
N GLU A 788 -0.17 12.36 39.23
CA GLU A 788 -0.47 12.01 40.62
C GLU A 788 0.37 10.81 41.07
N GLU A 789 0.44 9.75 40.26
CA GLU A 789 1.26 8.56 40.56
C GLU A 789 2.75 8.88 40.74
N ILE A 790 3.33 9.72 39.87
CA ILE A 790 4.75 10.08 39.96
C ILE A 790 5.05 10.92 41.21
N SER A 791 4.07 11.69 41.69
CA SER A 791 4.23 12.51 42.90
C SER A 791 4.03 11.74 44.21
N THR A 792 3.21 10.69 44.19
CA THR A 792 2.78 9.98 45.40
C THR A 792 3.53 8.68 45.65
N LEU A 793 3.93 7.98 44.58
CA LEU A 793 4.52 6.64 44.70
C LEU A 793 6.06 6.71 44.71
N PRO A 794 6.74 5.99 45.63
CA PRO A 794 8.20 5.97 45.66
C PRO A 794 8.79 5.26 44.43
N PRO A 795 10.10 5.46 44.12
CA PRO A 795 10.75 4.86 42.96
C PRO A 795 10.73 3.32 42.94
N GLU A 796 10.76 2.69 44.10
CA GLU A 796 10.67 1.23 44.27
C GLU A 796 9.25 0.66 44.10
N HIS A 797 8.24 1.51 43.92
CA HIS A 797 6.88 1.06 43.72
C HIS A 797 6.76 0.29 42.39
N GLU A 798 5.99 -0.81 42.39
CA GLU A 798 5.84 -1.73 41.25
C GLU A 798 5.55 -1.01 39.92
N ARG A 799 4.64 -0.03 39.95
CA ARG A 799 4.29 0.79 38.77
C ARG A 799 5.44 1.63 38.24
N ASN A 800 6.28 2.19 39.11
CA ASN A 800 7.41 3.04 38.71
C ASN A 800 8.57 2.18 38.19
N LEU A 801 8.80 1.02 38.82
CA LEU A 801 9.72 0.00 38.31
C LEU A 801 9.32 -0.46 36.90
N LEU A 802 8.05 -0.80 36.68
CA LEU A 802 7.56 -1.20 35.37
C LEU A 802 7.66 -0.08 34.32
N ALA A 803 7.38 1.17 34.69
CA ALA A 803 7.56 2.32 33.81
C ALA A 803 9.04 2.56 33.44
N ALA A 804 9.97 2.17 34.31
CA ALA A 804 11.40 2.18 34.05
C ALA A 804 11.90 0.94 33.29
N GLY A 805 11.01 -0.01 32.95
CA GLY A 805 11.37 -1.29 32.33
C GLY A 805 12.07 -2.26 33.27
N ILE A 806 11.88 -2.12 34.59
CA ILE A 806 12.42 -2.97 35.62
C ILE A 806 11.34 -3.95 36.08
N ASP A 807 11.63 -5.25 36.05
CA ASP A 807 10.75 -6.28 36.59
C ASP A 807 10.70 -6.17 38.13
N PRO A 808 9.51 -5.97 38.74
CA PRO A 808 9.36 -5.91 40.19
C PRO A 808 9.86 -7.17 40.91
N ASP A 809 9.73 -8.34 40.30
CA ASP A 809 10.23 -9.59 40.88
C ASP A 809 11.76 -9.62 40.91
N ARG A 810 12.40 -9.08 39.87
CA ARG A 810 13.84 -8.88 39.86
C ARG A 810 14.26 -7.90 40.95
N TYR A 811 13.57 -6.78 41.09
CA TYR A 811 13.85 -5.82 42.16
C TYR A 811 13.72 -6.45 43.54
N ARG A 812 12.70 -7.29 43.78
CA ARG A 812 12.53 -7.99 45.07
C ARG A 812 13.66 -8.98 45.36
N ARG A 813 14.11 -9.73 44.35
CA ARG A 813 15.17 -10.75 44.47
C ARG A 813 16.60 -10.18 44.45
N ALA A 814 16.78 -8.97 43.96
CA ALA A 814 18.08 -8.31 43.87
C ALA A 814 18.71 -8.10 45.27
N GLY A 815 20.04 -8.20 45.34
CA GLY A 815 20.83 -7.84 46.52
C GLY A 815 20.75 -6.33 46.80
N SER A 816 21.19 -5.86 47.98
CA SER A 816 21.08 -4.45 48.37
C SER A 816 21.74 -3.50 47.36
N ALA A 817 22.97 -3.79 46.92
CA ALA A 817 23.67 -2.97 45.94
C ALA A 817 22.96 -2.92 44.57
N GLU A 818 22.40 -4.04 44.10
CA GLU A 818 21.63 -4.07 42.85
C GLU A 818 20.27 -3.37 43.00
N LYS A 819 19.62 -3.48 44.17
CA LYS A 819 18.41 -2.73 44.50
C LYS A 819 18.63 -1.23 44.45
N ASP A 820 19.75 -0.75 44.98
CA ASP A 820 20.06 0.68 44.97
C ASP A 820 20.27 1.19 43.52
N ALA A 821 20.98 0.43 42.69
CA ALA A 821 21.15 0.76 41.26
C ALA A 821 19.83 0.72 40.48
N LEU A 822 18.95 -0.24 40.77
CA LEU A 822 17.62 -0.31 40.17
C LEU A 822 16.69 0.80 40.66
N ARG A 823 16.80 1.20 41.94
CA ARG A 823 16.05 2.34 42.50
C ARG A 823 16.47 3.65 41.83
N GLU A 824 17.77 3.87 41.65
CA GLU A 824 18.30 5.05 40.93
C GLU A 824 17.76 5.09 39.49
N ARG A 825 17.81 3.96 38.77
CA ARG A 825 17.27 3.86 37.40
C ARG A 825 15.75 4.12 37.33
N SER A 826 15.01 3.73 38.36
CA SER A 826 13.57 4.01 38.47
C SER A 826 13.30 5.49 38.73
N ALA A 827 14.03 6.11 39.67
CA ALA A 827 13.94 7.54 39.96
C ALA A 827 14.22 8.40 38.72
N ASP A 828 15.24 8.02 37.94
CA ASP A 828 15.54 8.68 36.66
C ASP A 828 14.42 8.59 35.63
N ALA A 829 13.74 7.44 35.56
CA ALA A 829 12.63 7.25 34.64
C ALA A 829 11.45 8.13 35.06
N MET A 830 11.21 8.27 36.36
CA MET A 830 10.20 9.18 36.90
C MET A 830 10.51 10.64 36.57
N ASP A 831 11.76 11.08 36.69
CA ASP A 831 12.15 12.45 36.35
C ASP A 831 11.99 12.76 34.85
N ARG A 832 12.30 11.80 33.97
CA ARG A 832 11.99 11.92 32.53
C ARG A 832 10.50 12.04 32.29
N SER A 833 9.70 11.20 32.94
CA SER A 833 8.23 11.27 32.82
C SER A 833 7.68 12.60 33.35
N ARG A 834 8.21 13.14 34.45
CA ARG A 834 7.81 14.45 34.98
C ARG A 834 8.09 15.56 33.96
N THR A 835 9.29 15.56 33.37
CA THR A 835 9.69 16.52 32.33
C THR A 835 8.76 16.44 31.11
N LEU A 836 8.43 15.24 30.66
CA LEU A 836 7.52 15.05 29.52
C LEU A 836 6.09 15.52 29.83
N LEU A 837 5.58 15.25 31.03
CA LEU A 837 4.23 15.67 31.46
C LEU A 837 4.14 17.20 31.66
N GLU A 838 5.22 17.84 32.12
CA GLU A 838 5.32 19.30 32.19
C GLU A 838 5.32 19.91 30.78
N THR A 839 6.05 19.30 29.83
CA THR A 839 6.03 19.77 28.45
C THR A 839 4.66 19.57 27.78
N ALA A 840 3.96 18.46 28.05
CA ALA A 840 2.67 18.16 27.42
C ALA A 840 1.52 19.10 27.85
N THR A 841 1.63 19.75 29.02
CA THR A 841 0.55 20.58 29.59
C THR A 841 0.71 22.08 29.38
N ALA A 842 1.79 22.53 28.73
CA ALA A 842 1.90 23.92 28.32
C ALA A 842 0.94 24.19 27.14
N GLU A 843 -0.23 24.77 27.43
CA GLU A 843 -1.40 25.04 26.54
C GLU A 843 -1.17 25.95 25.31
N ARG A 844 0.00 25.91 24.67
CA ARG A 844 0.20 26.48 23.33
C ARG A 844 0.89 25.46 22.45
N PRO A 845 0.54 25.36 21.15
CA PRO A 845 1.24 24.48 20.23
C PRO A 845 2.73 24.80 20.30
N MET A 846 3.50 23.90 20.93
CA MET A 846 4.92 24.08 21.05
C MET A 846 5.50 23.99 19.65
N THR A 847 6.07 25.10 19.19
CA THR A 847 6.88 25.10 17.96
C THR A 847 7.93 24.00 18.06
N GLU A 848 8.10 23.22 17.00
CA GLU A 848 9.04 22.10 16.85
C GLU A 848 10.45 22.40 17.44
N ARG A 849 10.89 23.65 17.33
CA ARG A 849 12.14 24.17 17.88
C ARG A 849 12.27 24.06 19.40
N LYS A 850 11.18 24.22 20.16
CA LYS A 850 11.16 24.08 21.64
C LYS A 850 11.20 22.61 22.06
N LEU A 851 10.47 21.76 21.34
CA LEU A 851 10.50 20.31 21.51
C LEU A 851 11.92 19.76 21.26
N ARG A 852 12.56 20.24 20.20
CA ARG A 852 13.95 19.89 19.88
C ARG A 852 14.94 20.32 20.97
N LYS A 853 14.81 21.53 21.51
CA LYS A 853 15.65 22.01 22.63
C LYS A 853 15.40 21.28 23.95
N ALA A 854 14.23 20.70 24.14
CA ALA A 854 13.95 19.83 25.29
C ALA A 854 14.65 18.47 25.14
N TRP A 855 14.57 17.87 23.94
CA TRP A 855 15.29 16.64 23.61
C TRP A 855 16.82 16.80 23.68
N GLU A 856 17.37 17.88 23.14
CA GLU A 856 18.81 18.19 23.21
C GLU A 856 19.30 18.31 24.66
N ARG A 857 18.47 18.83 25.58
CA ARG A 857 18.82 18.92 27.02
C ARG A 857 18.79 17.57 27.71
N ILE A 858 17.89 16.67 27.32
CA ILE A 858 17.83 15.29 27.83
C ILE A 858 19.05 14.49 27.33
N ASP A 859 19.50 14.73 26.10
CA ASP A 859 20.57 13.97 25.46
C ASP A 859 22.00 14.52 25.75
N ALA A 860 22.12 15.79 26.13
CA ALA A 860 23.40 16.42 26.49
C ALA A 860 23.90 16.11 27.92
N GLY A 861 23.12 15.39 28.73
CA GLY A 861 23.52 15.01 30.09
C GLY A 861 24.67 13.98 30.13
N PRO A 862 25.28 13.73 31.31
CA PRO A 862 26.38 12.77 31.50
C PRO A 862 26.07 11.32 31.04
N ARG A 863 24.82 11.00 30.75
CA ARG A 863 24.40 9.71 30.18
C ARG A 863 24.50 9.64 28.67
N GLY A 864 24.35 10.75 27.94
CA GLY A 864 24.49 10.76 26.47
C GLY A 864 25.88 10.34 26.01
N THR A 865 26.91 10.60 26.83
CA THR A 865 28.28 10.12 26.61
C THR A 865 28.43 8.62 26.94
N ARG A 866 27.82 8.13 28.04
CA ARG A 866 27.82 6.70 28.40
C ARG A 866 27.06 5.82 27.42
N THR A 867 25.90 6.25 26.91
CA THR A 867 25.15 5.48 25.89
C THR A 867 25.91 5.41 24.57
N ARG A 868 26.66 6.45 24.20
CA ARG A 868 27.55 6.42 23.03
C ARG A 868 28.72 5.46 23.20
N GLN A 869 29.38 5.45 24.37
CA GLN A 869 30.44 4.48 24.67
C GLN A 869 29.92 3.04 24.66
N TRP A 870 28.80 2.77 25.33
CA TRP A 870 28.18 1.44 25.35
C TRP A 870 27.76 0.97 23.94
N ALA A 871 27.21 1.87 23.13
CA ALA A 871 26.86 1.55 21.74
C ALA A 871 28.10 1.27 20.89
N GLN A 872 29.23 1.92 21.18
CA GLN A 872 30.50 1.69 20.49
C GLN A 872 31.12 0.33 20.89
N GLU A 873 31.13 0.00 22.17
CA GLU A 873 31.62 -1.29 22.69
C GLU A 873 30.79 -2.47 22.15
N ASN A 874 29.47 -2.36 22.14
CA ASN A 874 28.60 -3.39 21.56
C ASN A 874 28.82 -3.58 20.07
N ARG A 875 29.11 -2.51 19.32
CA ARG A 875 29.46 -2.62 17.89
C ARG A 875 30.78 -3.35 17.71
N GLU A 876 31.77 -3.07 18.54
CA GLU A 876 33.05 -3.76 18.49
C GLU A 876 32.89 -5.25 18.80
N GLN A 877 32.14 -5.60 19.85
CA GLN A 877 31.84 -6.99 20.20
C GLN A 877 31.08 -7.73 19.08
N ALA A 878 30.03 -7.12 18.51
CA ALA A 878 29.30 -7.70 17.38
C ALA A 878 30.20 -7.90 16.15
N SER A 879 31.15 -6.98 15.92
CA SER A 879 32.12 -7.12 14.83
C SER A 879 33.10 -8.28 15.05
N ARG A 880 33.52 -8.53 16.30
CA ARG A 880 34.41 -9.65 16.66
C ARG A 880 33.69 -10.99 16.47
N ALA A 881 32.48 -11.12 17.01
CA ALA A 881 31.65 -12.33 16.84
C ALA A 881 31.34 -12.67 15.38
N THR A 882 31.28 -11.66 14.50
CA THR A 882 31.08 -11.88 13.06
C THR A 882 32.38 -12.35 12.37
N ARG A 883 33.53 -11.83 12.78
CA ARG A 883 34.84 -12.29 12.28
C ARG A 883 35.10 -13.74 12.66
N ASP A 884 34.76 -14.11 13.89
CA ASP A 884 34.97 -15.49 14.39
C ASP A 884 34.08 -16.49 13.65
N ARG A 885 32.79 -16.16 13.44
CA ARG A 885 31.88 -16.99 12.63
C ARG A 885 32.34 -17.16 11.19
N ASN A 886 32.87 -16.11 10.58
CA ASN A 886 33.41 -16.21 9.21
C ASN A 886 34.67 -17.08 9.17
N ALA A 887 35.58 -16.92 10.13
CA ALA A 887 36.79 -17.72 10.24
C ALA A 887 36.46 -19.22 10.43
N GLU A 888 35.43 -19.53 11.22
CA GLU A 888 34.96 -20.90 11.41
C GLU A 888 34.36 -21.49 10.12
N ARG A 889 33.56 -20.71 9.39
CA ARG A 889 33.01 -21.13 8.10
C ARG A 889 34.10 -21.45 7.08
N THR A 890 35.16 -20.64 7.02
CA THR A 890 36.32 -20.89 6.15
C THR A 890 37.07 -22.16 6.56
N ARG A 891 37.18 -22.45 7.87
CA ARG A 891 37.77 -23.71 8.36
C ARG A 891 36.91 -24.93 8.00
N GLU A 892 35.59 -24.82 8.07
CA GLU A 892 34.68 -25.88 7.64
C GLU A 892 34.74 -26.16 6.14
N GLU A 893 34.76 -25.11 5.31
CA GLU A 893 34.91 -25.25 3.86
C GLU A 893 36.25 -25.93 3.51
N ALA A 894 37.34 -25.52 4.16
CA ALA A 894 38.63 -26.19 3.99
C ALA A 894 38.60 -27.67 4.39
N ARG A 895 37.87 -28.04 5.45
CA ARG A 895 37.68 -29.44 5.85
C ARG A 895 36.88 -30.23 4.81
N ARG A 896 35.79 -29.66 4.26
CA ARG A 896 34.99 -30.30 3.21
C ARG A 896 35.77 -30.51 1.93
N THR A 897 36.59 -29.55 1.52
CA THR A 897 37.46 -29.68 0.34
C THR A 897 38.47 -30.81 0.52
N ARG A 898 39.12 -30.90 1.69
CA ARG A 898 40.04 -32.00 2.01
C ARG A 898 39.34 -33.37 2.02
N GLN A 899 38.10 -33.43 2.49
CA GLN A 899 37.30 -34.67 2.47
C GLN A 899 36.97 -35.10 1.03
N HIS A 900 36.52 -34.17 0.19
CA HIS A 900 36.26 -34.46 -1.23
C HIS A 900 37.51 -34.91 -1.98
N GLU A 901 38.68 -34.34 -1.69
CA GLU A 901 39.95 -34.80 -2.27
C GLU A 901 40.31 -36.22 -1.82
N ARG A 902 40.08 -36.57 -0.54
CA ARG A 902 40.29 -37.93 -0.04
C ARG A 902 39.37 -38.93 -0.72
N GLU A 903 38.10 -38.60 -0.90
CA GLU A 903 37.13 -39.45 -1.62
C GLU A 903 37.51 -39.63 -3.10
N ARG A 904 37.96 -38.57 -3.78
CA ARG A 904 38.45 -38.67 -5.16
C ARG A 904 39.68 -39.56 -5.27
N ARG A 905 40.62 -39.46 -4.33
CA ARG A 905 41.80 -40.35 -4.28
C ARG A 905 41.41 -41.81 -4.02
N ALA A 906 40.43 -42.06 -3.15
CA ALA A 906 39.91 -43.40 -2.89
C ALA A 906 39.28 -44.02 -4.13
N ARG A 907 38.43 -43.28 -4.85
CA ARG A 907 37.81 -43.74 -6.10
C ARG A 907 38.84 -44.05 -7.18
N ARG A 908 39.86 -43.20 -7.35
CA ARG A 908 40.97 -43.48 -8.30
C ARG A 908 41.71 -44.78 -7.96
N ARG A 909 41.98 -45.03 -6.67
CA ARG A 909 42.62 -46.30 -6.24
C ARG A 909 41.73 -47.51 -6.52
N GLU A 910 40.42 -47.38 -6.35
CA GLU A 910 39.46 -48.45 -6.66
C GLU A 910 39.40 -48.73 -8.17
N ASP A 911 39.38 -47.69 -9.00
CA ASP A 911 39.41 -47.82 -10.46
C ASP A 911 40.73 -48.44 -10.94
N GLU A 912 41.86 -48.04 -10.37
CA GLU A 912 43.17 -48.65 -10.64
C GLU A 912 43.19 -50.13 -10.26
N ALA A 913 42.64 -50.50 -9.09
CA ALA A 913 42.52 -51.89 -8.65
C ALA A 913 41.64 -52.72 -9.60
N ARG A 914 40.48 -52.18 -10.02
CA ARG A 914 39.60 -52.81 -11.02
C ARG A 914 40.32 -52.99 -12.37
N SER A 915 41.13 -52.01 -12.78
CA SER A 915 41.92 -52.09 -14.02
C SER A 915 43.01 -53.15 -13.98
N ARG A 916 43.63 -53.38 -12.80
CA ARG A 916 44.62 -54.44 -12.60
C ARG A 916 43.97 -55.82 -12.59
N ALA A 917 42.83 -55.97 -11.90
CA ALA A 917 42.06 -57.22 -11.90
C ALA A 917 41.63 -57.63 -13.31
N ARG A 918 41.19 -56.68 -14.16
CA ARG A 918 40.86 -56.95 -15.57
C ARG A 918 42.05 -57.37 -16.43
N ARG A 919 43.27 -56.95 -16.07
CA ARG A 919 44.50 -57.33 -16.78
C ARG A 919 45.06 -58.69 -16.39
N GLY A 920 44.74 -59.21 -15.21
CA GLY A 920 45.17 -60.55 -14.78
C GLY A 920 44.27 -61.71 -15.24
N VAL A 921 43.14 -61.42 -15.89
CA VAL A 921 42.20 -62.42 -16.42
C VAL A 921 42.39 -62.64 -17.93
N ARG A 922 43.19 -61.80 -18.60
CA ARG A 922 43.72 -62.04 -19.95
C ARG A 922 45.12 -62.63 -19.81
#